data_AF-A0A2W0B765-F1
#
_entry.id   AF-A0A2W0B765-F1
#
_cell.length_a   1.000
_cell.length_b   1.000
_cell.length_c   1.000
_cell.angle_alpha   90.00
_cell.angle_beta   90.00
_cell.angle_gamma   90.00
#
_symmetry.space_group_name_H-M   'P 1'
#
loop_
_entity.id
_entity.type
_entity.pdbx_description
1 polymer ?
#
loop_
_entity_poly.entity_id
_entity_poly.type
_entity_poly.pdbx_seq_one_letter_code
_entity_poly.pdbx_strand_id
1 'polypeptide(L)'
;MDEQKRAIHVLNRFTFGPRQGDIQRVESIGIDKWFEQQLYPEKINDSALDARLAPLRTLKMKTDELVRNFPPPQVIKAVENGRASIPRDSQEKAIYQAALDRQRQKQEAKQEAAEAQNNPDANANDSGKPRRNGRELEDRMYASLNADSLMSEPPDQRFKDLMKMPPDDMRAVARSLNQQERDRMFEGLTPQQKETLQALVNPQSVVQGELTQAKLLRAIYSERQLDEVMTDFWMNHFNVFINKGPDRYMLTSYERDVIRPHALGKFKDLLVATAKSPAMLFYLDNWQSIGPNSDQARFGGQRPGRGRLRRGPFGMIVYDPPKPRQEQTAQQKAKRPSGLNENYAREVMELHTLGVDGGYTQKDVTELAKVLTGWSIEKPQQGGEFKFDERRHEPGKKKVLGKEFKEGGEGEGVKALDMLAHHPATAHFISKKLAMRFVSDDPPESLVQRMAKTFRDKDGDIREVLRTMYDSPEFWAPEAYRAKVKTPLEFVVSAVRASGADVANPQPLVNQLQKLGMPLYGMQPPTGYSMRADAWVNSAALLNRMNFGLALAGGKLPGIQWNPTVDQNQPPGDAAGALANFETALLDGDVSKQTHATILNQLNDPQAAMRNNVPAAQGTNFRLIAGLLLGSPEFQRR
;
A
#
# COMPACT_ATOMS: atom_id res chain seq x y z
N MET A 1 2.83 23.68 27.55
CA MET A 1 3.75 23.83 26.40
C MET A 1 3.65 25.28 25.92
N ASP A 2 4.75 25.89 25.48
CA ASP A 2 4.69 27.17 24.75
C ASP A 2 4.02 26.98 23.37
N GLU A 3 3.69 28.09 22.70
CA GLU A 3 2.94 28.08 21.44
C GLU A 3 3.69 27.36 20.31
N GLN A 4 5.00 27.59 20.19
CA GLN A 4 5.84 26.92 19.20
C GLN A 4 5.86 25.40 19.41
N LYS A 5 6.04 24.91 20.64
CA LYS A 5 5.96 23.48 20.96
C LYS A 5 4.58 22.90 20.67
N ARG A 6 3.50 23.66 20.87
CA ARG A 6 2.15 23.22 20.49
C ARG A 6 2.03 23.09 18.97
N ALA A 7 2.56 24.03 18.19
CA ALA A 7 2.58 23.96 16.72
C ALA A 7 3.39 22.74 16.23
N ILE A 8 4.57 22.51 16.80
CA ILE A 8 5.40 21.33 16.52
C ILE A 8 4.66 20.03 16.90
N HIS A 9 3.97 20.02 18.04
CA HIS A 9 3.21 18.87 18.50
C HIS A 9 2.10 18.51 17.50
N VAL A 10 1.26 19.46 17.10
CA VAL A 10 0.17 19.19 16.15
C VAL A 10 0.70 18.74 14.78
N LEU A 11 1.78 19.35 14.29
CA LEU A 11 2.40 18.95 13.02
C LEU A 11 2.93 17.51 13.11
N ASN A 12 3.59 17.13 14.20
CA ASN A 12 4.07 15.77 14.41
C ASN A 12 2.95 14.73 14.61
N ARG A 13 1.79 15.13 15.16
CA ARG A 13 0.65 14.22 15.35
C ARG A 13 -0.21 14.04 14.11
N PHE A 14 -0.54 15.14 13.43
CA PHE A 14 -1.52 15.18 12.33
C PHE A 14 -0.92 15.23 10.92
N THR A 15 0.41 15.29 10.79
CA THR A 15 1.11 15.22 9.50
C THR A 15 2.18 14.13 9.51
N PHE A 16 2.88 13.94 8.39
CA PHE A 16 4.11 13.13 8.36
C PHE A 16 5.35 13.85 8.90
N GLY A 17 5.18 14.98 9.61
CA GLY A 17 6.22 15.82 10.16
C GLY A 17 6.27 17.19 9.48
N PRO A 18 6.78 18.22 10.17
CA PRO A 18 6.87 19.57 9.62
C PRO A 18 7.83 19.62 8.42
N ARG A 19 7.47 20.39 7.38
CA ARG A 19 8.41 20.92 6.39
C ARG A 19 8.91 22.29 6.83
N GLN A 20 9.97 22.76 6.19
CA GLN A 20 10.43 24.14 6.35
C GLN A 20 9.28 25.13 6.12
N GLY A 21 9.07 26.04 7.07
CA GLY A 21 7.98 27.03 7.02
C GLY A 21 6.63 26.57 7.58
N ASP A 22 6.40 25.26 7.80
CA ASP A 22 5.10 24.77 8.26
C ASP A 22 4.77 25.29 9.67
N ILE A 23 5.76 25.39 10.57
CA ILE A 23 5.56 25.88 11.95
C ILE A 23 5.14 27.34 11.93
N GLN A 24 5.89 28.20 11.24
CA GLN A 24 5.58 29.63 11.13
C GLN A 24 4.21 29.84 10.48
N ARG A 25 3.85 29.00 9.50
CA ARG A 25 2.52 29.04 8.88
C ARG A 25 1.42 28.67 9.88
N VAL A 26 1.60 27.62 10.67
CA VAL A 26 0.64 27.23 11.72
C VAL A 26 0.48 28.34 12.75
N GLU A 27 1.57 28.95 13.21
CA GLU A 27 1.56 30.07 14.16
C GLU A 27 0.82 31.29 13.55
N SER A 28 1.07 31.61 12.28
CA SER A 28 0.40 32.73 11.60
C SER A 28 -1.11 32.55 11.42
N ILE A 29 -1.57 31.30 11.20
CA ILE A 29 -2.99 30.97 11.03
C ILE A 29 -3.67 30.84 12.40
N GLY A 30 -2.94 30.38 13.40
CA GLY A 30 -3.44 29.89 14.68
C GLY A 30 -3.68 28.38 14.64
N ILE A 31 -3.18 27.68 15.66
CA ILE A 31 -3.18 26.21 15.74
C ILE A 31 -4.58 25.60 15.58
N ASP A 32 -5.58 26.15 16.28
CA ASP A 32 -6.96 25.65 16.24
C ASP A 32 -7.59 25.82 14.85
N LYS A 33 -7.35 26.97 14.20
CA LYS A 33 -7.84 27.24 12.84
C LYS A 33 -7.17 26.34 11.82
N TRP A 34 -5.87 26.10 11.96
CA TRP A 34 -5.14 25.17 11.10
C TRP A 34 -5.68 23.74 11.26
N PHE A 35 -5.89 23.26 12.49
CA PHE A 35 -6.46 21.94 12.75
C PHE A 35 -7.85 21.80 12.13
N GLU A 36 -8.73 22.79 12.34
CA GLU A 36 -10.06 22.80 11.73
C GLU A 36 -10.01 22.79 10.20
N GLN A 37 -9.06 23.51 9.59
CA GLN A 37 -8.86 23.46 8.13
C GLN A 37 -8.51 22.05 7.66
N GLN A 38 -7.64 21.34 8.39
CA GLN A 38 -7.21 19.97 8.05
C GLN A 38 -8.34 18.93 8.13
N LEU A 39 -9.39 19.18 8.92
CA LEU A 39 -10.59 18.33 8.97
C LEU A 39 -11.44 18.40 7.69
N TYR A 40 -11.22 19.40 6.83
CA TYR A 40 -11.96 19.63 5.59
C TYR A 40 -11.00 19.71 4.40
N PRO A 41 -10.36 18.59 4.01
CA PRO A 41 -9.32 18.58 2.98
C PRO A 41 -9.80 19.10 1.61
N GLU A 42 -11.09 18.98 1.31
CA GLU A 42 -11.70 19.53 0.09
C GLU A 42 -11.57 21.06 -0.02
N LYS A 43 -11.34 21.76 1.09
CA LYS A 43 -11.12 23.21 1.15
C LYS A 43 -9.65 23.62 1.03
N ILE A 44 -8.74 22.65 1.00
CA ILE A 44 -7.30 22.90 0.89
C ILE A 44 -6.89 22.70 -0.57
N ASN A 45 -6.25 23.72 -1.14
CA ASN A 45 -5.68 23.63 -2.48
C ASN A 45 -4.47 22.68 -2.48
N ASP A 46 -4.49 21.69 -3.36
CA ASP A 46 -3.42 20.71 -3.52
C ASP A 46 -2.97 20.58 -5.00
N SER A 47 -3.18 21.63 -5.80
CA SER A 47 -2.88 21.61 -7.25
C SER A 47 -1.41 21.32 -7.58
N ALA A 48 -0.51 21.67 -6.66
CA ALA A 48 0.92 21.37 -6.79
C ALA A 48 1.19 19.86 -6.70
N LEU A 49 0.51 19.16 -5.79
CA LEU A 49 0.56 17.71 -5.71
C LEU A 49 -0.11 17.07 -6.94
N ASP A 50 -1.26 17.60 -7.36
CA ASP A 50 -1.96 17.09 -8.56
C ASP A 50 -1.06 17.13 -9.80
N ALA A 51 -0.27 18.20 -9.96
CA ALA A 51 0.73 18.30 -11.02
C ALA A 51 1.83 17.23 -10.92
N ARG A 52 2.29 16.91 -9.69
CA ARG A 52 3.28 15.84 -9.45
C ARG A 52 2.72 14.44 -9.70
N LEU A 53 1.42 14.23 -9.46
CA LEU A 53 0.74 12.95 -9.69
C LEU A 53 0.26 12.77 -11.13
N ALA A 54 0.11 13.85 -11.91
CA ALA A 54 -0.41 13.81 -13.27
C ALA A 54 0.31 12.82 -14.22
N PRO A 55 1.65 12.63 -14.14
CA PRO A 55 2.35 11.63 -14.93
C PRO A 55 2.01 10.17 -14.58
N LEU A 56 1.47 9.89 -13.39
CA LEU A 56 1.15 8.53 -12.94
C LEU A 56 -0.24 8.12 -13.44
N ARG A 57 -0.35 7.74 -14.73
CA ARG A 57 -1.64 7.56 -15.39
C ARG A 57 -2.45 6.40 -14.82
N THR A 58 -1.80 5.37 -14.29
CA THR A 58 -2.48 4.18 -13.73
C THR A 58 -3.41 4.55 -12.57
N LEU A 59 -3.14 5.65 -11.85
CA LEU A 59 -3.97 6.13 -10.75
C LEU A 59 -5.39 6.53 -11.18
N LYS A 60 -5.58 6.88 -12.45
CA LYS A 60 -6.88 7.33 -12.99
C LYS A 60 -7.62 6.25 -13.77
N MET A 61 -6.97 5.13 -14.07
CA MET A 61 -7.57 4.02 -14.80
C MET A 61 -8.54 3.24 -13.92
N LYS A 62 -9.53 2.60 -14.55
CA LYS A 62 -10.36 1.58 -13.90
C LYS A 62 -9.59 0.26 -13.80
N THR A 63 -10.03 -0.64 -12.92
CA THR A 63 -9.34 -1.93 -12.72
C THR A 63 -9.33 -2.80 -13.97
N ASP A 64 -10.43 -2.84 -14.73
CA ASP A 64 -10.52 -3.55 -16.01
C ASP A 64 -9.59 -2.95 -17.08
N GLU A 65 -9.50 -1.63 -17.14
CA GLU A 65 -8.56 -0.90 -17.99
C GLU A 65 -7.10 -1.20 -17.61
N LEU A 66 -6.77 -1.20 -16.30
CA LEU A 66 -5.43 -1.60 -15.83
C LEU A 66 -5.08 -3.03 -16.24
N VAL A 67 -6.03 -3.96 -16.10
CA VAL A 67 -5.84 -5.36 -16.49
C VAL A 67 -5.66 -5.51 -18.00
N ARG A 68 -6.33 -4.68 -18.81
CA ARG A 68 -6.13 -4.66 -20.27
C ARG A 68 -4.78 -4.07 -20.65
N ASN A 69 -4.43 -2.90 -20.12
CA ASN A 69 -3.20 -2.19 -20.49
C ASN A 69 -1.95 -2.90 -19.95
N PHE A 70 -2.08 -3.56 -18.80
CA PHE A 70 -0.98 -4.22 -18.10
C PHE A 70 -1.35 -5.68 -17.74
N PRO A 71 -1.45 -6.60 -18.72
CA PRO A 71 -2.06 -7.90 -18.52
C PRO A 71 -1.37 -8.78 -17.46
N PRO A 72 -2.11 -9.31 -16.46
CA PRO A 72 -1.58 -10.26 -15.50
C PRO A 72 -1.39 -11.66 -16.13
N PRO A 73 -0.55 -12.54 -15.53
CA PRO A 73 -0.30 -13.89 -16.05
C PRO A 73 -1.56 -14.73 -16.30
N GLN A 74 -2.62 -14.52 -15.53
CA GLN A 74 -3.90 -15.22 -15.71
C GLN A 74 -4.59 -14.82 -17.01
N VAL A 75 -4.54 -13.55 -17.40
CA VAL A 75 -5.05 -13.06 -18.68
C VAL A 75 -4.18 -13.58 -19.83
N ILE A 76 -2.85 -13.57 -19.67
CA ILE A 76 -1.93 -14.12 -20.67
C ILE A 76 -2.18 -15.61 -20.90
N LYS A 77 -2.37 -16.40 -19.83
CA LYS A 77 -2.82 -17.80 -19.92
C LYS A 77 -4.16 -17.94 -20.63
N ALA A 78 -5.11 -17.05 -20.39
CA ALA A 78 -6.40 -17.11 -21.07
C ALA A 78 -6.25 -16.86 -22.58
N VAL A 79 -5.38 -15.93 -22.98
CA VAL A 79 -5.04 -15.65 -24.38
C VAL A 79 -4.35 -16.85 -25.04
N GLU A 80 -3.33 -17.42 -24.37
CA GLU A 80 -2.61 -18.61 -24.86
C GLU A 80 -3.55 -19.79 -25.12
N ASN A 81 -4.56 -19.97 -24.26
CA ASN A 81 -5.55 -21.03 -24.38
C ASN A 81 -6.76 -20.68 -25.29
N GLY A 82 -6.71 -19.57 -26.02
CA GLY A 82 -7.80 -19.13 -26.90
C GLY A 82 -9.09 -18.69 -26.19
N ARG A 83 -9.05 -18.47 -24.87
CA ARG A 83 -10.19 -18.03 -24.04
C ARG A 83 -10.30 -16.50 -23.94
N ALA A 84 -9.28 -15.77 -24.38
CA ALA A 84 -9.27 -14.32 -24.49
C ALA A 84 -8.54 -13.91 -25.78
N SER A 85 -8.84 -12.73 -26.31
CA SER A 85 -8.22 -12.20 -27.52
C SER A 85 -7.13 -11.17 -27.19
N ILE A 86 -6.12 -11.08 -28.07
CA ILE A 86 -5.12 -10.03 -28.01
C ILE A 86 -5.76 -8.71 -28.47
N PRO A 87 -5.49 -7.57 -27.81
CA PRO A 87 -5.99 -6.27 -28.27
C PRO A 87 -5.51 -5.88 -29.66
N ARG A 88 -6.26 -4.98 -30.32
CA ARG A 88 -5.96 -4.49 -31.68
C ARG A 88 -4.93 -3.37 -31.70
N ASP A 89 -4.85 -2.58 -30.62
CA ASP A 89 -3.87 -1.50 -30.51
C ASP A 89 -2.44 -2.05 -30.59
N SER A 90 -1.55 -1.36 -31.31
CA SER A 90 -0.19 -1.85 -31.57
C SER A 90 0.68 -1.92 -30.31
N GLN A 91 0.54 -0.97 -29.38
CA GLN A 91 1.33 -0.93 -28.15
C GLN A 91 0.83 -2.01 -27.18
N GLU A 92 -0.50 -2.08 -26.98
CA GLU A 92 -1.11 -3.15 -26.18
C GLU A 92 -0.74 -4.53 -26.74
N LYS A 93 -0.86 -4.74 -28.05
CA LYS A 93 -0.50 -5.99 -28.71
C LYS A 93 0.95 -6.40 -28.44
N ALA A 94 1.89 -5.45 -28.51
CA ALA A 94 3.30 -5.73 -28.22
C ALA A 94 3.51 -6.18 -26.76
N ILE A 95 2.81 -5.56 -25.80
CA ILE A 95 2.85 -5.97 -24.38
C ILE A 95 2.34 -7.40 -24.20
N TYR A 96 1.21 -7.74 -24.83
CA TYR A 96 0.65 -9.10 -24.78
C TYR A 96 1.59 -10.13 -25.41
N GLN A 97 2.19 -9.83 -26.56
CA GLN A 97 3.16 -10.71 -27.23
C GLN A 97 4.39 -10.94 -26.36
N ALA A 98 5.02 -9.87 -25.85
CA ALA A 98 6.17 -9.97 -24.96
C ALA A 98 5.85 -10.80 -23.70
N ALA A 99 4.63 -10.68 -23.16
CA ALA A 99 4.19 -11.45 -22.01
C ALA A 99 3.93 -12.94 -22.32
N LEU A 100 3.39 -13.26 -23.51
CA LEU A 100 3.23 -14.63 -23.99
C LEU A 100 4.60 -15.30 -24.17
N ASP A 101 5.56 -14.61 -24.80
CA ASP A 101 6.90 -15.15 -25.04
C ASP A 101 7.60 -15.46 -23.72
N ARG A 102 7.53 -14.55 -22.74
CA ARG A 102 8.02 -14.80 -21.37
C ARG A 102 7.37 -16.02 -20.72
N GLN A 103 6.08 -16.21 -20.95
CA GLN A 103 5.36 -17.32 -20.36
C GLN A 103 5.80 -18.65 -20.96
N ARG A 104 6.02 -18.73 -22.28
CA ARG A 104 6.56 -19.92 -22.96
C ARG A 104 7.98 -20.23 -22.48
N GLN A 105 8.87 -19.24 -22.46
CA GLN A 105 10.24 -19.39 -21.92
C GLN A 105 10.25 -19.95 -20.49
N LYS A 106 9.34 -19.47 -19.64
CA LYS A 106 9.22 -19.96 -18.26
C LYS A 106 8.68 -21.39 -18.19
N GLN A 107 7.87 -21.82 -19.14
CA GLN A 107 7.40 -23.20 -19.23
C GLN A 107 8.51 -24.13 -19.74
N GLU A 108 9.22 -23.74 -20.80
CA GLU A 108 10.37 -24.45 -21.36
C GLU A 108 11.46 -24.64 -20.30
N ALA A 109 11.89 -23.57 -19.63
CA ALA A 109 12.90 -23.67 -18.56
C ALA A 109 12.45 -24.55 -17.37
N LYS A 110 11.14 -24.64 -17.10
CA LYS A 110 10.60 -25.54 -16.08
C LYS A 110 10.60 -27.00 -16.54
N GLN A 111 10.33 -27.24 -17.83
CA GLN A 111 10.41 -28.58 -18.42
C GLN A 111 11.85 -29.07 -18.42
N GLU A 112 12.79 -28.26 -18.92
CA GLU A 112 14.23 -28.58 -18.89
C GLU A 112 14.73 -28.87 -17.47
N ALA A 113 14.33 -28.05 -16.48
CA ALA A 113 14.70 -28.29 -15.08
C ALA A 113 14.10 -29.59 -14.51
N ALA A 114 12.88 -29.94 -14.91
CA ALA A 114 12.23 -31.19 -14.49
C ALA A 114 12.86 -32.42 -15.17
N GLU A 115 13.24 -32.30 -16.44
CA GLU A 115 13.95 -33.35 -17.18
C GLU A 115 15.35 -33.57 -16.61
N ALA A 116 16.07 -32.50 -16.26
CA ALA A 116 17.38 -32.58 -15.59
C ALA A 116 17.30 -33.22 -14.19
N GLN A 117 16.20 -33.06 -13.47
CA GLN A 117 15.98 -33.73 -12.17
C GLN A 117 15.65 -35.22 -12.30
N ASN A 118 15.07 -35.64 -13.44
CA ASN A 118 14.64 -37.02 -13.67
C ASN A 118 15.71 -37.90 -14.34
N ASN A 119 16.88 -37.35 -14.69
CA ASN A 119 17.99 -38.09 -15.30
C ASN A 119 19.34 -37.81 -14.59
N PRO A 120 19.63 -38.49 -13.46
CA PRO A 120 20.83 -38.22 -12.66
C PRO A 120 22.15 -38.66 -13.33
N ASP A 121 22.10 -39.50 -14.38
CA ASP A 121 23.29 -39.98 -15.09
C ASP A 121 23.71 -39.09 -16.28
N ALA A 122 22.95 -38.03 -16.58
CA ALA A 122 23.29 -37.05 -17.60
C ALA A 122 24.16 -35.89 -17.05
N ASN A 123 25.27 -36.21 -16.37
CA ASN A 123 26.55 -35.46 -16.31
C ASN A 123 27.28 -35.67 -14.97
N ALA A 124 28.13 -36.70 -14.91
CA ALA A 124 29.25 -36.76 -13.97
C ALA A 124 30.61 -36.43 -14.62
N ASN A 125 30.69 -36.21 -15.95
CA ASN A 125 31.96 -35.99 -16.65
C ASN A 125 32.00 -34.80 -17.62
N ASP A 126 30.96 -33.98 -17.68
CA ASP A 126 31.11 -32.59 -18.14
C ASP A 126 30.96 -31.71 -16.91
N SER A 127 32.02 -31.02 -16.52
CA SER A 127 31.96 -29.94 -15.54
C SER A 127 31.27 -28.71 -16.14
N GLY A 128 30.11 -28.93 -16.78
CA GLY A 128 29.18 -27.98 -17.34
C GLY A 128 28.47 -27.15 -16.27
N LYS A 129 29.24 -26.55 -15.35
CA LYS A 129 28.98 -25.15 -15.04
C LYS A 129 29.24 -24.44 -16.36
N PRO A 130 28.21 -23.95 -17.08
CA PRO A 130 28.43 -23.47 -18.42
C PRO A 130 29.44 -22.33 -18.40
N ARG A 131 29.99 -22.03 -19.56
CA ARG A 131 30.49 -20.71 -20.00
C ARG A 131 29.44 -19.58 -19.84
N ARG A 132 28.56 -19.66 -18.85
CA ARG A 132 27.49 -18.74 -18.47
C ARG A 132 28.07 -17.38 -18.10
N ASN A 133 29.12 -17.35 -17.28
CA ASN A 133 29.71 -16.09 -16.86
C ASN A 133 30.36 -15.31 -18.02
N GLY A 134 30.91 -15.98 -19.05
CA GLY A 134 31.53 -15.33 -20.21
C GLY A 134 30.51 -14.79 -21.20
N ARG A 135 29.54 -15.63 -21.62
CA ARG A 135 28.45 -15.19 -22.49
C ARG A 135 27.54 -14.15 -21.83
N GLU A 136 27.21 -14.29 -20.55
CA GLU A 136 26.43 -13.28 -19.83
C GLU A 136 27.17 -11.94 -19.71
N LEU A 137 28.51 -11.95 -19.63
CA LEU A 137 29.32 -10.73 -19.66
C LEU A 137 29.31 -10.09 -21.05
N GLU A 138 29.49 -10.89 -22.10
CA GLU A 138 29.42 -10.45 -23.50
C GLU A 138 28.04 -9.89 -23.84
N ASP A 139 26.96 -10.61 -23.52
CA ASP A 139 25.57 -10.18 -23.72
C ASP A 139 25.28 -8.87 -22.98
N ARG A 140 25.79 -8.71 -21.75
CA ARG A 140 25.70 -7.44 -21.01
C ARG A 140 26.48 -6.32 -21.68
N MET A 141 27.68 -6.61 -22.19
CA MET A 141 28.53 -5.63 -22.89
C MET A 141 27.87 -5.15 -24.19
N TYR A 142 27.32 -6.07 -24.99
CA TYR A 142 26.54 -5.73 -26.18
C TYR A 142 25.27 -4.95 -25.82
N ALA A 143 24.55 -5.36 -24.77
CA ALA A 143 23.39 -4.62 -24.29
C ALA A 143 23.74 -3.20 -23.81
N SER A 144 24.88 -3.00 -23.14
CA SER A 144 25.33 -1.65 -22.76
C SER A 144 25.71 -0.79 -23.97
N LEU A 145 26.42 -1.34 -24.96
CA LEU A 145 26.77 -0.61 -26.19
C LEU A 145 25.52 -0.19 -26.97
N ASN A 146 24.53 -1.08 -27.07
CA ASN A 146 23.23 -0.75 -27.67
C ASN A 146 22.49 0.32 -26.86
N ALA A 147 22.58 0.29 -25.52
CA ALA A 147 21.93 1.28 -24.67
C ALA A 147 22.49 2.70 -24.87
N ASP A 148 23.81 2.84 -25.01
CA ASP A 148 24.44 4.14 -25.28
C ASP A 148 24.01 4.73 -26.62
N SER A 149 23.96 3.89 -27.66
CA SER A 149 23.44 4.30 -28.99
C SER A 149 21.99 4.79 -28.87
N LEU A 150 21.13 4.02 -28.21
CA LEU A 150 19.73 4.37 -28.02
C LEU A 150 19.58 5.68 -27.25
N MET A 151 20.34 5.89 -26.17
CA MET A 151 20.27 7.12 -25.38
C MET A 151 20.70 8.38 -26.13
N SER A 152 21.47 8.23 -27.23
CA SER A 152 21.87 9.35 -28.10
C SER A 152 20.79 9.76 -29.12
N GLU A 153 19.77 8.93 -29.33
CA GLU A 153 18.69 9.19 -30.28
C GLU A 153 17.64 10.19 -29.72
N PRO A 154 16.93 10.94 -30.58
CA PRO A 154 15.76 11.71 -30.18
C PRO A 154 14.70 10.83 -29.49
N PRO A 155 13.97 11.32 -28.47
CA PRO A 155 13.08 10.50 -27.65
C PRO A 155 12.07 9.64 -28.43
N ASP A 156 11.43 10.20 -29.46
CA ASP A 156 10.45 9.47 -30.28
C ASP A 156 11.08 8.39 -31.15
N GLN A 157 12.31 8.62 -31.64
CA GLN A 157 13.04 7.62 -32.42
C GLN A 157 13.49 6.47 -31.50
N ARG A 158 14.06 6.82 -30.34
CA ARG A 158 14.43 5.89 -29.29
C ARG A 158 13.26 5.01 -28.85
N PHE A 159 12.07 5.58 -28.67
CA PHE A 159 10.87 4.82 -28.35
C PHE A 159 10.51 3.83 -29.46
N LYS A 160 10.53 4.26 -30.74
CA LYS A 160 10.23 3.39 -31.88
C LYS A 160 11.21 2.23 -31.98
N ASP A 161 12.50 2.47 -31.76
CA ASP A 161 13.52 1.44 -31.91
C ASP A 161 13.52 0.47 -30.72
N LEU A 162 13.25 0.97 -29.50
CA LEU A 162 12.93 0.10 -28.37
C LEU A 162 11.70 -0.77 -28.64
N MET A 163 10.62 -0.24 -29.21
CA MET A 163 9.41 -1.02 -29.54
C MET A 163 9.64 -2.13 -30.58
N LYS A 164 10.65 -1.99 -31.45
CA LYS A 164 11.03 -3.02 -32.44
C LYS A 164 12.00 -4.05 -31.87
N MET A 165 12.65 -3.74 -30.76
CA MET A 165 13.62 -4.62 -30.13
C MET A 165 12.95 -5.91 -29.64
N PRO A 166 13.58 -7.09 -29.85
CA PRO A 166 13.10 -8.33 -29.26
C PRO A 166 12.94 -8.23 -27.73
N PRO A 167 11.91 -8.85 -27.12
CA PRO A 167 11.66 -8.73 -25.68
C PRO A 167 12.82 -9.20 -24.77
N ASP A 168 13.69 -10.10 -25.25
CA ASP A 168 14.87 -10.54 -24.50
C ASP A 168 15.97 -9.48 -24.50
N ASP A 169 16.23 -8.86 -25.64
CA ASP A 169 17.20 -7.77 -25.77
C ASP A 169 16.77 -6.57 -24.93
N MET A 170 15.48 -6.22 -24.94
CA MET A 170 14.95 -5.15 -24.07
C MET A 170 15.14 -5.47 -22.59
N ARG A 171 14.98 -6.74 -22.19
CA ARG A 171 15.26 -7.18 -20.82
C ARG A 171 16.75 -7.12 -20.49
N ALA A 172 17.61 -7.49 -21.42
CA ALA A 172 19.06 -7.42 -21.26
C ALA A 172 19.52 -5.97 -21.07
N VAL A 173 19.03 -5.05 -21.92
CA VAL A 173 19.24 -3.60 -21.78
C VAL A 173 18.70 -3.11 -20.43
N ALA A 174 17.44 -3.40 -20.08
CA ALA A 174 16.87 -2.95 -18.81
C ALA A 174 17.64 -3.44 -17.57
N ARG A 175 18.31 -4.61 -17.65
CA ARG A 175 19.16 -5.15 -16.59
C ARG A 175 20.58 -4.60 -16.58
N SER A 176 21.10 -4.12 -17.72
CA SER A 176 22.43 -3.52 -17.80
C SER A 176 22.43 -2.09 -17.24
N LEU A 177 21.31 -1.38 -17.34
CA LEU A 177 21.22 0.02 -16.93
C LEU A 177 21.19 0.21 -15.40
N ASN A 178 22.07 1.07 -14.90
CA ASN A 178 21.97 1.64 -13.57
C ASN A 178 20.78 2.63 -13.49
N GLN A 179 20.53 3.21 -12.31
CA GLN A 179 19.37 4.11 -12.15
C GLN A 179 19.49 5.39 -12.99
N GLN A 180 20.68 6.01 -13.05
CA GLN A 180 20.88 7.25 -13.82
C GLN A 180 20.76 7.01 -15.33
N GLU A 181 21.23 5.87 -15.80
CA GLU A 181 21.07 5.45 -17.20
C GLU A 181 19.60 5.14 -17.53
N ARG A 182 18.86 4.52 -16.60
CA ARG A 182 17.40 4.33 -16.77
C ARG A 182 16.66 5.66 -16.85
N ASP A 183 17.03 6.63 -16.03
CA ASP A 183 16.41 7.95 -16.05
C ASP A 183 16.69 8.66 -17.41
N ARG A 184 17.93 8.58 -17.92
CA ARG A 184 18.31 9.09 -19.26
C ARG A 184 17.61 8.35 -20.40
N MET A 185 17.50 7.02 -20.32
CA MET A 185 16.79 6.17 -21.30
C MET A 185 15.32 6.56 -21.45
N PHE A 186 14.72 7.13 -20.41
CA PHE A 186 13.32 7.57 -20.44
C PHE A 186 13.15 9.09 -20.53
N GLU A 187 14.25 9.86 -20.60
CA GLU A 187 14.21 11.32 -20.65
C GLU A 187 13.49 11.84 -21.90
N GLY A 188 12.54 12.77 -21.75
CA GLY A 188 11.77 13.29 -22.89
C GLY A 188 10.68 12.34 -23.43
N LEU A 189 10.56 11.11 -22.94
CA LEU A 189 9.41 10.26 -23.24
C LEU A 189 8.15 10.73 -22.49
N THR A 190 7.01 10.62 -23.14
CA THR A 190 5.70 10.80 -22.49
C THR A 190 5.46 9.72 -21.42
N PRO A 191 4.61 9.96 -20.41
CA PRO A 191 4.31 8.95 -19.40
C PRO A 191 3.81 7.62 -19.98
N GLN A 192 2.94 7.68 -21.01
CA GLN A 192 2.45 6.48 -21.70
C GLN A 192 3.55 5.68 -22.39
N GLN A 193 4.51 6.36 -23.04
CA GLN A 193 5.66 5.69 -23.65
C GLN A 193 6.52 5.00 -22.59
N LYS A 194 6.75 5.65 -21.44
CA LYS A 194 7.48 5.04 -20.31
C LYS A 194 6.76 3.80 -19.77
N GLU A 195 5.46 3.91 -19.52
CA GLU A 195 4.61 2.81 -19.07
C GLU A 195 4.65 1.62 -20.04
N THR A 196 4.59 1.89 -21.34
CA THR A 196 4.62 0.84 -22.39
C THR A 196 5.96 0.10 -22.39
N LEU A 197 7.08 0.82 -22.36
CA LEU A 197 8.41 0.22 -22.31
C LEU A 197 8.63 -0.60 -21.04
N GLN A 198 8.18 -0.09 -19.89
CA GLN A 198 8.22 -0.83 -18.64
C GLN A 198 7.33 -2.07 -18.70
N ALA A 199 6.15 -1.99 -19.32
CA ALA A 199 5.21 -3.09 -19.45
C ALA A 199 5.71 -4.19 -20.40
N LEU A 200 6.49 -3.84 -21.42
CA LEU A 200 7.18 -4.83 -22.26
C LEU A 200 8.14 -5.70 -21.45
N VAL A 201 8.72 -5.19 -20.36
CA VAL A 201 9.55 -5.97 -19.44
C VAL A 201 8.70 -6.68 -18.39
N ASN A 202 7.88 -5.92 -17.66
CA ASN A 202 7.02 -6.41 -16.59
C ASN A 202 5.76 -5.52 -16.43
N PRO A 203 4.60 -5.90 -17.00
CA PRO A 203 3.37 -5.11 -16.92
C PRO A 203 2.94 -4.83 -15.47
N GLN A 204 3.12 -5.81 -14.59
CA GLN A 204 2.70 -5.72 -13.21
C GLN A 204 3.51 -4.72 -12.38
N SER A 205 4.74 -4.41 -12.77
CA SER A 205 5.56 -3.45 -12.03
C SER A 205 5.14 -2.00 -12.30
N VAL A 206 4.50 -1.71 -13.43
CA VAL A 206 4.01 -0.36 -13.74
C VAL A 206 2.93 0.05 -12.73
N VAL A 207 1.89 -0.78 -12.60
CA VAL A 207 0.75 -0.53 -11.69
C VAL A 207 1.21 -0.39 -10.23
N GLN A 208 2.06 -1.29 -9.75
CA GLN A 208 2.59 -1.23 -8.38
C GLN A 208 3.54 -0.05 -8.17
N GLY A 209 4.41 0.21 -9.14
CA GLY A 209 5.41 1.28 -9.09
C GLY A 209 4.72 2.62 -8.95
N GLU A 210 3.74 2.91 -9.80
CA GLU A 210 3.01 4.17 -9.74
C GLU A 210 2.17 4.32 -8.46
N LEU A 211 1.49 3.25 -7.99
CA LEU A 211 0.74 3.28 -6.74
C LEU A 211 1.65 3.61 -5.54
N THR A 212 2.81 2.95 -5.42
CA THR A 212 3.75 3.17 -4.32
C THR A 212 4.45 4.53 -4.41
N GLN A 213 4.75 5.02 -5.61
CA GLN A 213 5.27 6.37 -5.83
C GLN A 213 4.23 7.43 -5.43
N ALA A 214 2.97 7.24 -5.81
CA ALA A 214 1.89 8.16 -5.48
C ALA A 214 1.71 8.29 -3.96
N LYS A 215 1.75 7.17 -3.22
CA LYS A 215 1.67 7.16 -1.75
C LYS A 215 2.74 8.05 -1.11
N LEU A 216 3.98 7.95 -1.59
CA LEU A 216 5.08 8.77 -1.09
C LEU A 216 4.94 10.24 -1.48
N LEU A 217 4.63 10.53 -2.75
CA LEU A 217 4.45 11.89 -3.23
C LEU A 217 3.34 12.62 -2.46
N ARG A 218 2.23 11.94 -2.19
CA ARG A 218 1.14 12.45 -1.35
C ARG A 218 1.62 12.76 0.06
N ALA A 219 2.26 11.80 0.73
CA ALA A 219 2.77 11.98 2.08
C ALA A 219 3.81 13.13 2.17
N ILE A 220 4.66 13.28 1.16
CA ILE A 220 5.73 14.30 1.11
C ILE A 220 5.18 15.69 0.77
N TYR A 221 4.33 15.82 -0.25
CA TYR A 221 4.00 17.11 -0.86
C TYR A 221 2.60 17.64 -0.57
N SER A 222 1.65 16.78 -0.17
CA SER A 222 0.27 17.23 0.03
C SER A 222 0.17 18.32 1.10
N GLU A 223 -0.67 19.31 0.86
CA GLU A 223 -1.10 20.27 1.87
C GLU A 223 -2.23 19.71 2.78
N ARG A 224 -2.88 18.63 2.34
CA ARG A 224 -3.97 17.90 3.03
C ARG A 224 -3.40 16.81 3.95
N GLN A 225 -2.43 17.18 4.79
CA GLN A 225 -1.64 16.20 5.55
C GLN A 225 -2.47 15.30 6.46
N LEU A 226 -3.53 15.80 7.11
CA LEU A 226 -4.40 14.96 7.93
C LEU A 226 -5.15 13.92 7.10
N ASP A 227 -5.58 14.26 5.88
CA ASP A 227 -6.21 13.31 4.96
C ASP A 227 -5.24 12.17 4.58
N GLU A 228 -3.97 12.49 4.36
CA GLU A 228 -2.95 11.49 4.05
C GLU A 228 -2.63 10.57 5.23
N VAL A 229 -2.53 11.14 6.44
CA VAL A 229 -2.33 10.38 7.68
C VAL A 229 -3.52 9.47 7.97
N MET A 230 -4.75 9.96 7.79
CA MET A 230 -5.96 9.16 7.99
C MET A 230 -6.14 8.10 6.91
N THR A 231 -5.83 8.41 5.64
CA THR A 231 -5.80 7.42 4.57
C THR A 231 -4.80 6.30 4.90
N ASP A 232 -3.60 6.63 5.38
CA ASP A 232 -2.63 5.64 5.83
C ASP A 232 -3.13 4.77 6.99
N PHE A 233 -3.72 5.41 8.00
CA PHE A 233 -4.33 4.72 9.14
C PHE A 233 -5.40 3.71 8.69
N TRP A 234 -6.29 4.10 7.77
CA TRP A 234 -7.36 3.23 7.29
C TRP A 234 -6.87 2.15 6.33
N MET A 235 -5.90 2.45 5.46
CA MET A 235 -5.24 1.44 4.64
C MET A 235 -4.56 0.36 5.50
N ASN A 236 -4.04 0.75 6.67
CA ASN A 236 -3.46 -0.18 7.63
C ASN A 236 -4.52 -0.94 8.45
N HIS A 237 -5.65 -0.29 8.79
CA HIS A 237 -6.76 -0.90 9.51
C HIS A 237 -7.52 -1.93 8.67
N PHE A 238 -7.78 -1.60 7.39
CA PHE A 238 -8.42 -2.46 6.40
C PHE A 238 -7.38 -2.97 5.41
N ASN A 239 -6.36 -3.65 5.94
CA ASN A 239 -5.18 -4.06 5.18
C ASN A 239 -5.53 -5.04 4.05
N VAL A 240 -4.96 -4.79 2.87
CA VAL A 240 -5.02 -5.67 1.70
C VAL A 240 -3.60 -5.90 1.19
N PHE A 241 -3.18 -7.16 1.11
CA PHE A 241 -1.83 -7.50 0.66
C PHE A 241 -1.70 -7.44 -0.87
N ILE A 242 -0.84 -6.55 -1.37
CA ILE A 242 -0.70 -6.28 -2.81
C ILE A 242 -0.25 -7.49 -3.65
N ASN A 243 0.35 -8.51 -3.05
CA ASN A 243 0.91 -9.66 -3.78
C ASN A 243 0.09 -10.96 -3.66
N LYS A 244 -1.17 -10.92 -3.18
CA LYS A 244 -2.02 -12.13 -3.15
C LYS A 244 -2.47 -12.59 -4.55
N GLY A 245 -2.47 -11.70 -5.55
CA GLY A 245 -2.82 -12.05 -6.93
C GLY A 245 -3.38 -10.85 -7.71
N PRO A 246 -4.61 -10.93 -8.25
CA PRO A 246 -5.32 -9.81 -8.88
C PRO A 246 -5.44 -8.54 -8.02
N ASP A 247 -5.35 -8.66 -6.68
CA ASP A 247 -5.42 -7.52 -5.73
C ASP A 247 -4.53 -6.37 -6.14
N ARG A 248 -3.35 -6.67 -6.69
CA ARG A 248 -2.40 -5.69 -7.24
C ARG A 248 -3.03 -4.64 -8.17
N TYR A 249 -4.07 -5.01 -8.91
CA TYR A 249 -4.78 -4.15 -9.85
C TYR A 249 -6.00 -3.45 -9.21
N MET A 250 -6.46 -4.00 -8.08
CA MET A 250 -7.61 -3.49 -7.33
C MET A 250 -7.20 -2.50 -6.23
N LEU A 251 -5.94 -2.53 -5.77
CA LEU A 251 -5.50 -1.62 -4.70
C LEU A 251 -5.55 -0.14 -5.10
N THR A 252 -5.32 0.18 -6.38
CA THR A 252 -5.37 1.57 -6.86
C THR A 252 -6.77 2.17 -6.72
N SER A 253 -7.80 1.45 -7.15
CA SER A 253 -9.21 1.86 -6.96
C SER A 253 -9.64 1.73 -5.51
N TYR A 254 -9.12 0.74 -4.77
CA TYR A 254 -9.37 0.62 -3.34
C TYR A 254 -8.90 1.85 -2.55
N GLU A 255 -7.68 2.34 -2.79
CA GLU A 255 -7.25 3.58 -2.15
C GLU A 255 -8.08 4.78 -2.64
N ARG A 256 -8.18 4.96 -3.96
CA ARG A 256 -8.80 6.13 -4.60
C ARG A 256 -10.30 6.28 -4.32
N ASP A 257 -11.05 5.20 -4.44
CA ASP A 257 -12.52 5.20 -4.50
C ASP A 257 -13.15 4.70 -3.20
N VAL A 258 -12.41 3.92 -2.39
CA VAL A 258 -12.93 3.32 -1.16
C VAL A 258 -12.38 4.00 0.09
N ILE A 259 -11.07 4.09 0.26
CA ILE A 259 -10.50 4.62 1.51
C ILE A 259 -10.52 6.15 1.54
N ARG A 260 -9.89 6.80 0.56
CA ARG A 260 -9.69 8.26 0.57
C ARG A 260 -10.98 9.07 0.70
N PRO A 261 -12.07 8.78 -0.04
CA PRO A 261 -13.30 9.57 0.06
C PRO A 261 -13.96 9.52 1.44
N HIS A 262 -13.63 8.49 2.24
CA HIS A 262 -14.24 8.25 3.55
C HIS A 262 -13.25 8.44 4.72
N ALA A 263 -12.01 8.88 4.48
CA ALA A 263 -10.95 8.89 5.48
C ALA A 263 -11.27 9.73 6.73
N LEU A 264 -12.02 10.82 6.56
CA LEU A 264 -12.54 11.68 7.63
C LEU A 264 -14.07 11.62 7.75
N GLY A 265 -14.72 10.71 7.03
CA GLY A 265 -16.19 10.60 6.97
C GLY A 265 -16.80 9.84 8.15
N LYS A 266 -17.99 9.26 7.92
CA LYS A 266 -18.60 8.34 8.87
C LYS A 266 -17.99 6.96 8.75
N PHE A 267 -17.68 6.34 9.88
CA PHE A 267 -17.08 5.00 9.91
C PHE A 267 -17.93 3.94 9.22
N LYS A 268 -19.27 4.01 9.33
CA LYS A 268 -20.17 3.08 8.65
C LYS A 268 -19.99 3.09 7.14
N ASP A 269 -19.87 4.27 6.54
CA ASP A 269 -19.75 4.41 5.09
C ASP A 269 -18.43 3.80 4.61
N LEU A 270 -17.35 4.08 5.35
CA LEU A 270 -16.05 3.45 5.13
C LEU A 270 -16.14 1.92 5.27
N LEU A 271 -16.76 1.40 6.33
CA LEU A 271 -16.92 -0.04 6.57
C LEU A 271 -17.70 -0.73 5.45
N VAL A 272 -18.79 -0.14 4.98
CA VAL A 272 -19.58 -0.71 3.87
C VAL A 272 -18.80 -0.65 2.55
N ALA A 273 -18.11 0.46 2.29
CA ALA A 273 -17.30 0.62 1.08
C ALA A 273 -16.14 -0.37 1.04
N THR A 274 -15.41 -0.55 2.15
CA THR A 274 -14.35 -1.56 2.25
C THR A 274 -14.90 -2.95 2.10
N ALA A 275 -16.05 -3.23 2.71
CA ALA A 275 -16.63 -4.55 2.69
C ALA A 275 -17.14 -5.01 1.33
N LYS A 276 -17.59 -4.07 0.49
CA LYS A 276 -17.99 -4.35 -0.90
C LYS A 276 -16.85 -4.25 -1.89
N SER A 277 -15.67 -3.78 -1.49
CA SER A 277 -14.57 -3.58 -2.44
C SER A 277 -14.09 -4.91 -3.04
N PRO A 278 -13.82 -4.97 -4.36
CA PRO A 278 -13.24 -6.16 -4.99
C PRO A 278 -11.92 -6.58 -4.34
N ALA A 279 -11.08 -5.62 -3.95
CA ALA A 279 -9.81 -5.86 -3.27
C ALA A 279 -9.99 -6.64 -1.96
N MET A 280 -10.88 -6.19 -1.07
CA MET A 280 -11.11 -6.86 0.21
C MET A 280 -11.80 -8.22 0.04
N LEU A 281 -12.79 -8.30 -0.85
CA LEU A 281 -13.51 -9.55 -1.13
C LEU A 281 -12.58 -10.63 -1.69
N PHE A 282 -11.64 -10.25 -2.56
CA PHE A 282 -10.62 -11.15 -3.08
C PHE A 282 -9.60 -11.51 -2.00
N TYR A 283 -9.11 -10.51 -1.26
CA TYR A 283 -8.09 -10.70 -0.24
C TYR A 283 -8.51 -11.62 0.91
N LEU A 284 -9.79 -11.66 1.25
CA LEU A 284 -10.32 -12.53 2.30
C LEU A 284 -11.16 -13.70 1.74
N ASP A 285 -11.07 -13.94 0.43
CA ASP A 285 -11.71 -15.03 -0.31
C ASP A 285 -13.24 -15.11 -0.15
N ASN A 286 -13.89 -14.03 0.28
CA ASN A 286 -15.35 -14.02 0.43
C ASN A 286 -16.07 -14.13 -0.92
N TRP A 287 -15.43 -13.65 -1.98
CA TRP A 287 -15.96 -13.80 -3.34
C TRP A 287 -16.17 -15.28 -3.75
N GLN A 288 -15.55 -16.24 -3.06
CA GLN A 288 -15.71 -17.69 -3.21
C GLN A 288 -16.68 -18.33 -2.19
N SER A 289 -17.17 -17.58 -1.21
CA SER A 289 -18.11 -18.06 -0.19
C SER A 289 -19.44 -18.52 -0.79
N ILE A 290 -19.95 -19.67 -0.34
CA ILE A 290 -21.21 -20.25 -0.77
C ILE A 290 -22.02 -20.65 0.47
N GLY A 291 -23.28 -20.20 0.54
CA GLY A 291 -24.22 -20.57 1.59
C GLY A 291 -24.45 -22.09 1.61
N PRO A 292 -24.34 -22.77 2.77
CA PRO A 292 -24.56 -24.21 2.88
C PRO A 292 -25.88 -24.72 2.29
N ASN A 293 -26.93 -23.90 2.37
CA ASN A 293 -28.28 -24.17 1.88
C ASN A 293 -28.64 -23.40 0.61
N SER A 294 -27.68 -22.70 0.00
CA SER A 294 -27.88 -21.94 -1.23
C SER A 294 -28.23 -22.84 -2.42
N ASP A 295 -28.83 -22.24 -3.45
CA ASP A 295 -29.13 -22.93 -4.71
C ASP A 295 -27.87 -23.51 -5.36
N GLN A 296 -26.75 -22.78 -5.31
CA GLN A 296 -25.47 -23.23 -5.82
C GLN A 296 -24.95 -24.46 -5.05
N ALA A 297 -25.16 -24.52 -3.73
CA ALA A 297 -24.79 -25.69 -2.94
C ALA A 297 -25.68 -26.91 -3.27
N ARG A 298 -26.98 -26.69 -3.46
CA ARG A 298 -27.98 -27.76 -3.69
C ARG A 298 -28.00 -28.30 -5.12
N PHE A 299 -27.83 -27.42 -6.12
CA PHE A 299 -28.02 -27.73 -7.54
C PHE A 299 -26.76 -27.49 -8.39
N GLY A 300 -25.69 -26.93 -7.82
CA GLY A 300 -24.47 -26.62 -8.55
C GLY A 300 -24.69 -25.58 -9.66
N GLY A 301 -24.03 -25.74 -10.80
CA GLY A 301 -24.18 -24.84 -11.95
C GLY A 301 -25.55 -24.92 -12.63
N GLN A 302 -26.33 -25.98 -12.41
CA GLN A 302 -27.69 -26.12 -12.94
C GLN A 302 -28.62 -25.16 -12.20
N ARG A 303 -29.24 -24.22 -12.92
CA ARG A 303 -30.36 -23.44 -12.36
C ARG A 303 -31.43 -24.43 -11.89
N PRO A 304 -32.12 -24.20 -10.76
CA PRO A 304 -33.31 -24.97 -10.45
C PRO A 304 -34.25 -24.87 -11.65
N GLY A 305 -34.29 -25.92 -12.47
CA GLY A 305 -35.12 -25.92 -13.67
C GLY A 305 -36.57 -25.85 -13.22
N ARG A 306 -37.41 -25.12 -13.95
CA ARG A 306 -38.84 -25.48 -13.99
C ARG A 306 -38.88 -26.98 -14.29
N GLY A 307 -39.52 -27.76 -13.43
CA GLY A 307 -39.58 -29.21 -13.59
C GLY A 307 -39.98 -29.59 -15.02
N ARG A 308 -39.44 -30.69 -15.52
CA ARG A 308 -39.75 -31.13 -16.88
C ARG A 308 -41.16 -31.73 -16.89
N LEU A 309 -42.03 -31.21 -17.75
CA LEU A 309 -43.26 -31.89 -18.09
C LEU A 309 -42.91 -33.00 -19.08
N ARG A 310 -43.15 -34.26 -18.70
CA ARG A 310 -42.90 -35.44 -19.51
C ARG A 310 -44.21 -36.20 -19.70
N ARG A 311 -44.41 -36.78 -20.89
CA ARG A 311 -45.56 -37.65 -21.17
C ARG A 311 -45.33 -39.03 -20.55
N GLY A 312 -46.18 -39.39 -19.60
CA GLY A 312 -46.17 -40.69 -18.90
C GLY A 312 -46.87 -41.80 -19.68
N PRO A 313 -46.84 -43.04 -19.17
CA PRO A 313 -47.64 -44.13 -19.73
C PRO A 313 -49.12 -43.74 -19.77
N PHE A 314 -49.84 -44.14 -20.82
CA PHE A 314 -51.23 -43.74 -21.12
C PHE A 314 -51.44 -42.25 -21.48
N GLY A 315 -50.37 -41.49 -21.75
CA GLY A 315 -50.48 -40.17 -22.36
C GLY A 315 -50.71 -39.00 -21.39
N MET A 316 -50.71 -39.22 -20.08
CA MET A 316 -50.80 -38.15 -19.08
C MET A 316 -49.53 -37.29 -19.03
N ILE A 317 -49.68 -36.00 -18.75
CA ILE A 317 -48.56 -35.10 -18.49
C ILE A 317 -48.14 -35.26 -17.02
N VAL A 318 -46.90 -35.70 -16.80
CA VAL A 318 -46.28 -35.89 -15.49
C VAL A 318 -45.25 -34.77 -15.27
N TYR A 319 -45.32 -34.11 -14.12
CA TYR A 319 -44.33 -33.11 -13.72
C TYR A 319 -43.16 -33.79 -12.98
N ASP A 320 -41.96 -33.75 -13.57
CA ASP A 320 -40.71 -34.16 -12.92
C ASP A 320 -40.05 -32.93 -12.26
N PRO A 321 -40.09 -32.78 -10.92
CA PRO A 321 -39.41 -31.68 -10.24
C PRO A 321 -37.88 -31.76 -10.46
N PRO A 322 -37.16 -30.62 -10.43
CA PRO A 322 -35.70 -30.62 -10.50
C PRO A 322 -35.14 -31.45 -9.34
N LYS A 323 -34.37 -32.49 -9.65
CA LYS A 323 -33.78 -33.36 -8.64
C LYS A 323 -32.62 -32.63 -7.95
N PRO A 324 -32.60 -32.56 -6.60
CA PRO A 324 -31.41 -32.10 -5.88
C PRO A 324 -30.24 -33.04 -6.20
N ARG A 325 -29.03 -32.51 -6.11
CA ARG A 325 -27.81 -33.29 -6.36
C ARG A 325 -27.77 -34.48 -5.38
N GLN A 326 -27.76 -35.72 -5.89
CA GLN A 326 -27.66 -36.93 -5.07
C GLN A 326 -26.44 -36.86 -4.13
N GLU A 327 -26.53 -37.44 -2.94
CA GLU A 327 -25.44 -37.51 -1.97
C GLU A 327 -24.18 -38.10 -2.62
N GLN A 328 -23.13 -37.26 -2.72
CA GLN A 328 -21.90 -37.60 -3.42
C GLN A 328 -20.89 -38.24 -2.47
N THR A 329 -20.15 -39.24 -2.96
CA THR A 329 -19.09 -39.96 -2.25
C THR A 329 -17.97 -39.03 -1.77
N ALA A 330 -17.24 -39.43 -0.71
CA ALA A 330 -16.22 -38.62 -0.05
C ALA A 330 -15.12 -38.10 -1.00
N GLN A 331 -14.78 -38.82 -2.07
CA GLN A 331 -13.80 -38.39 -3.09
C GLN A 331 -14.30 -37.23 -3.97
N GLN A 332 -15.61 -37.06 -4.15
CA GLN A 332 -16.20 -35.92 -4.90
C GLN A 332 -16.30 -34.65 -4.03
N LYS A 333 -16.31 -34.78 -2.69
CA LYS A 333 -16.22 -33.63 -1.75
C LYS A 333 -14.87 -32.88 -1.87
N ALA A 334 -13.79 -33.56 -2.24
CA ALA A 334 -12.45 -32.99 -2.34
C ALA A 334 -12.25 -32.03 -3.54
N LYS A 335 -13.16 -32.03 -4.53
CA LYS A 335 -13.12 -31.14 -5.72
C LYS A 335 -14.19 -30.03 -5.69
N ARG A 336 -14.75 -29.72 -4.51
CA ARG A 336 -15.84 -28.72 -4.36
C ARG A 336 -15.34 -27.28 -4.55
N PRO A 337 -16.16 -26.37 -5.12
CA PRO A 337 -15.99 -24.93 -4.84
C PRO A 337 -16.08 -24.71 -3.32
N SER A 338 -15.31 -23.77 -2.78
CA SER A 338 -15.16 -23.61 -1.32
C SER A 338 -16.52 -23.53 -0.63
N GLY A 339 -16.66 -24.22 0.50
CA GLY A 339 -17.83 -24.10 1.36
C GLY A 339 -17.96 -22.69 1.94
N LEU A 340 -18.84 -22.55 2.93
CA LEU A 340 -18.97 -21.31 3.69
C LEU A 340 -17.59 -20.82 4.16
N ASN A 341 -17.17 -19.64 3.71
CA ASN A 341 -15.91 -19.03 4.12
C ASN A 341 -16.18 -18.11 5.31
N GLU A 342 -15.71 -18.51 6.49
CA GLU A 342 -15.85 -17.74 7.73
C GLU A 342 -14.76 -16.70 7.95
N ASN A 343 -13.64 -16.79 7.22
CA ASN A 343 -12.48 -15.92 7.42
C ASN A 343 -12.89 -14.45 7.32
N TYR A 344 -13.62 -14.10 6.27
CA TYR A 344 -14.03 -12.72 6.07
C TYR A 344 -14.96 -12.19 7.17
N ALA A 345 -15.93 -12.99 7.62
CA ALA A 345 -16.80 -12.62 8.73
C ALA A 345 -16.02 -12.45 10.04
N ARG A 346 -15.03 -13.32 10.28
CA ARG A 346 -14.13 -13.20 11.42
C ARG A 346 -13.36 -11.89 11.36
N GLU A 347 -12.70 -11.57 10.25
CA GLU A 347 -11.95 -10.30 10.13
C GLU A 347 -12.86 -9.07 10.30
N VAL A 348 -14.08 -9.11 9.74
CA VAL A 348 -15.06 -8.03 9.91
C VAL A 348 -15.40 -7.81 11.38
N MET A 349 -15.64 -8.87 12.16
CA MET A 349 -15.94 -8.74 13.59
C MET A 349 -14.69 -8.42 14.41
N GLU A 350 -13.59 -9.11 14.18
CA GLU A 350 -12.39 -9.11 15.02
C GLU A 350 -11.50 -7.89 14.76
N LEU A 351 -11.15 -7.65 13.50
CA LEU A 351 -10.11 -6.68 13.13
C LEU A 351 -10.67 -5.37 12.63
N HIS A 352 -11.83 -5.40 11.98
CA HIS A 352 -12.44 -4.22 11.40
C HIS A 352 -13.41 -3.50 12.34
N THR A 353 -14.06 -4.20 13.29
CA THR A 353 -15.15 -3.61 14.08
C THR A 353 -15.03 -3.83 15.59
N LEU A 354 -15.39 -4.98 16.12
CA LEU A 354 -15.63 -5.19 17.55
C LEU A 354 -14.33 -5.32 18.37
N GLY A 355 -13.21 -5.64 17.71
CA GLY A 355 -11.98 -6.04 18.39
C GLY A 355 -12.04 -7.50 18.85
N VAL A 356 -10.88 -8.10 19.14
CA VAL A 356 -10.76 -9.49 19.61
C VAL A 356 -11.63 -9.78 20.84
N ASP A 357 -11.71 -8.82 21.77
CA ASP A 357 -12.51 -8.93 22.99
C ASP A 357 -13.92 -8.34 22.85
N GLY A 358 -14.42 -8.24 21.62
CA GLY A 358 -15.67 -7.57 21.27
C GLY A 358 -16.97 -8.26 21.70
N GLY A 359 -16.88 -9.41 22.38
CA GLY A 359 -18.00 -10.15 22.93
C GLY A 359 -18.81 -10.98 21.94
N TYR A 360 -18.29 -11.22 20.74
CA TYR A 360 -18.90 -12.13 19.75
C TYR A 360 -18.47 -13.58 19.98
N THR A 361 -19.27 -14.52 19.51
CA THR A 361 -18.96 -15.96 19.58
C THR A 361 -18.57 -16.52 18.22
N GLN A 362 -17.97 -17.71 18.21
CA GLN A 362 -17.76 -18.46 16.97
C GLN A 362 -19.06 -18.67 16.17
N LYS A 363 -20.20 -18.81 16.86
CA LYS A 363 -21.51 -18.91 16.20
C LYS A 363 -21.89 -17.62 15.47
N ASP A 364 -21.60 -16.46 16.06
CA ASP A 364 -21.85 -15.17 15.41
C ASP A 364 -21.01 -15.01 14.15
N VAL A 365 -19.76 -15.48 14.16
CA VAL A 365 -18.89 -15.52 12.97
C VAL A 365 -19.52 -16.37 11.87
N THR A 366 -19.96 -17.59 12.18
CA THR A 366 -20.63 -18.47 11.21
C THR A 366 -21.91 -17.84 10.65
N GLU A 367 -22.71 -17.19 11.49
CA GLU A 367 -23.96 -16.56 11.08
C GLU A 367 -23.73 -15.29 10.24
N LEU A 368 -22.72 -14.48 10.57
CA LEU A 368 -22.31 -13.36 9.72
C LEU A 368 -21.73 -13.87 8.39
N ALA A 369 -20.97 -14.96 8.39
CA ALA A 369 -20.47 -15.56 7.15
C ALA A 369 -21.63 -15.94 6.22
N LYS A 370 -22.70 -16.52 6.76
CA LYS A 370 -23.92 -16.81 5.99
C LYS A 370 -24.55 -15.55 5.43
N VAL A 371 -24.65 -14.48 6.23
CA VAL A 371 -25.15 -13.17 5.79
C VAL A 371 -24.31 -12.60 4.62
N LEU A 372 -22.99 -12.82 4.62
CA LEU A 372 -22.07 -12.28 3.61
C LEU A 372 -21.89 -13.18 2.36
N THR A 373 -22.49 -14.36 2.33
CA THR A 373 -22.47 -15.22 1.13
C THR A 373 -23.13 -14.53 -0.06
N GLY A 374 -22.72 -14.87 -1.28
CA GLY A 374 -23.22 -14.21 -2.50
C GLY A 374 -22.55 -12.88 -2.82
N TRP A 375 -21.91 -12.20 -1.86
CA TRP A 375 -21.07 -11.04 -2.15
C TRP A 375 -19.84 -11.49 -2.92
N SER A 376 -19.74 -11.08 -4.18
CA SER A 376 -18.77 -11.62 -5.12
C SER A 376 -18.25 -10.54 -6.07
N ILE A 377 -17.41 -10.96 -7.01
CA ILE A 377 -16.75 -10.09 -7.97
C ILE A 377 -17.13 -10.57 -9.36
N GLU A 378 -17.53 -9.66 -10.23
CA GLU A 378 -17.73 -9.99 -11.64
C GLU A 378 -16.37 -10.28 -12.28
N LYS A 379 -16.19 -11.47 -12.86
CA LYS A 379 -14.96 -11.88 -13.57
C LYS A 379 -13.68 -11.39 -12.84
N PRO A 380 -13.39 -11.86 -11.62
CA PRO A 380 -12.34 -11.29 -10.75
C PRO A 380 -10.94 -11.23 -11.37
N GLN A 381 -10.66 -12.10 -12.34
CA GLN A 381 -9.38 -12.13 -13.06
C GLN A 381 -9.27 -11.07 -14.18
N GLN A 382 -10.36 -10.36 -14.47
CA GLN A 382 -10.49 -9.34 -15.51
C GLN A 382 -10.74 -7.94 -14.93
N GLY A 383 -10.60 -7.78 -13.61
CA GLY A 383 -10.77 -6.47 -12.96
C GLY A 383 -12.21 -6.00 -12.84
N GLY A 384 -13.18 -6.91 -12.78
CA GLY A 384 -14.58 -6.51 -12.61
C GLY A 384 -14.94 -6.10 -11.18
N GLU A 385 -16.14 -5.55 -11.07
CA GLU A 385 -16.64 -4.87 -9.87
C GLU A 385 -17.39 -5.82 -8.92
N PHE A 386 -17.81 -5.27 -7.78
CA PHE A 386 -18.72 -5.94 -6.87
C PHE A 386 -19.99 -6.44 -7.59
N LYS A 387 -20.43 -7.65 -7.25
CA LYS A 387 -21.74 -8.16 -7.60
C LYS A 387 -22.34 -9.00 -6.47
N PHE A 388 -23.66 -9.03 -6.40
CA PHE A 388 -24.38 -9.99 -5.57
C PHE A 388 -24.85 -11.18 -6.41
N ASP A 389 -24.42 -12.39 -6.04
CA ASP A 389 -24.83 -13.66 -6.63
C ASP A 389 -25.83 -14.37 -5.72
N GLU A 390 -27.11 -14.13 -5.96
CA GLU A 390 -28.24 -14.66 -5.19
C GLU A 390 -28.20 -16.19 -5.07
N ARG A 391 -27.75 -16.89 -6.12
CA ARG A 391 -27.69 -18.36 -6.12
C ARG A 391 -26.70 -18.91 -5.11
N ARG A 392 -25.71 -18.10 -4.72
CA ARG A 392 -24.67 -18.46 -3.75
C ARG A 392 -24.99 -18.01 -2.35
N HIS A 393 -26.02 -17.19 -2.18
CA HIS A 393 -26.43 -16.65 -0.90
C HIS A 393 -27.15 -17.72 -0.07
N GLU A 394 -26.87 -17.76 1.23
CA GLU A 394 -27.59 -18.59 2.18
C GLU A 394 -29.04 -18.09 2.30
N PRO A 395 -30.06 -18.93 2.05
CA PRO A 395 -31.45 -18.51 2.20
C PRO A 395 -31.90 -18.53 3.67
N GLY A 396 -33.07 -17.95 3.94
CA GLY A 396 -33.71 -18.00 5.25
C GLY A 396 -33.13 -17.03 6.29
N LYS A 397 -33.65 -17.14 7.52
CA LYS A 397 -33.31 -16.25 8.63
C LYS A 397 -31.90 -16.57 9.17
N LYS A 398 -31.13 -15.53 9.46
CA LYS A 398 -29.84 -15.63 10.18
C LYS A 398 -29.89 -14.83 11.48
N LYS A 399 -29.07 -15.21 12.46
CA LYS A 399 -29.02 -14.49 13.75
C LYS A 399 -27.59 -14.14 14.11
N VAL A 400 -27.27 -12.84 14.14
CA VAL A 400 -25.93 -12.32 14.42
C VAL A 400 -26.00 -11.40 15.64
N LEU A 401 -25.18 -11.66 16.67
CA LEU A 401 -25.15 -10.92 17.94
C LEU A 401 -26.54 -10.77 18.59
N GLY A 402 -27.33 -11.85 18.56
CA GLY A 402 -28.69 -11.83 19.09
C GLY A 402 -29.75 -11.18 18.18
N LYS A 403 -29.37 -10.44 17.13
CA LYS A 403 -30.29 -9.79 16.18
C LYS A 403 -30.65 -10.72 15.04
N GLU A 404 -31.93 -10.84 14.74
CA GLU A 404 -32.42 -11.61 13.59
C GLU A 404 -32.42 -10.77 12.30
N PHE A 405 -31.94 -11.40 11.22
CA PHE A 405 -31.96 -10.87 9.87
C PHE A 405 -32.93 -11.71 9.05
N LYS A 406 -34.00 -11.06 8.55
CA LYS A 406 -34.93 -11.66 7.60
C LYS A 406 -34.24 -11.77 6.23
N GLU A 407 -34.67 -12.76 5.45
CA GLU A 407 -34.20 -12.95 4.09
C GLU A 407 -34.42 -11.68 3.26
N GLY A 408 -33.35 -11.20 2.65
CA GLY A 408 -33.28 -9.93 1.93
C GLY A 408 -32.07 -9.79 1.02
N GLY A 409 -31.33 -10.90 0.79
CA GLY A 409 -30.21 -10.96 -0.14
C GLY A 409 -29.08 -10.01 0.27
N GLU A 410 -28.58 -9.22 -0.69
CA GLU A 410 -27.46 -8.29 -0.48
C GLU A 410 -27.70 -7.34 0.71
N GLY A 411 -28.94 -6.88 0.89
CA GLY A 411 -29.32 -5.93 1.93
C GLY A 411 -29.13 -6.44 3.35
N GLU A 412 -29.04 -7.76 3.55
CA GLU A 412 -28.74 -8.35 4.86
C GLU A 412 -27.35 -7.98 5.34
N GLY A 413 -26.35 -8.10 4.45
CA GLY A 413 -24.96 -7.75 4.77
C GLY A 413 -24.79 -6.28 5.09
N VAL A 414 -25.46 -5.40 4.34
CA VAL A 414 -25.43 -3.95 4.63
C VAL A 414 -26.02 -3.64 6.01
N LYS A 415 -27.14 -4.28 6.38
CA LYS A 415 -27.76 -4.13 7.71
C LYS A 415 -26.89 -4.73 8.82
N ALA A 416 -26.17 -5.81 8.55
CA ALA A 416 -25.26 -6.41 9.52
C ALA A 416 -24.05 -5.52 9.77
N LEU A 417 -23.45 -4.95 8.71
CA LEU A 417 -22.36 -3.98 8.83
C LEU A 417 -22.82 -2.69 9.52
N ASP A 418 -24.03 -2.22 9.23
CA ASP A 418 -24.66 -1.09 9.95
C ASP A 418 -24.78 -1.38 11.45
N MET A 419 -25.25 -2.57 11.82
CA MET A 419 -25.32 -2.98 13.22
C MET A 419 -23.92 -3.01 13.89
N LEU A 420 -22.91 -3.55 13.20
CA LEU A 420 -21.55 -3.61 13.72
C LEU A 420 -20.92 -2.23 13.87
N ALA A 421 -21.09 -1.35 12.88
CA ALA A 421 -20.55 0.01 12.91
C ALA A 421 -21.04 0.83 14.11
N HIS A 422 -22.29 0.61 14.55
CA HIS A 422 -22.89 1.29 15.70
C HIS A 422 -22.70 0.55 17.03
N HIS A 423 -22.01 -0.60 17.03
CA HIS A 423 -21.84 -1.37 18.25
C HIS A 423 -20.93 -0.63 19.25
N PRO A 424 -21.25 -0.60 20.56
CA PRO A 424 -20.40 0.07 21.57
C PRO A 424 -18.95 -0.41 21.59
N ALA A 425 -18.72 -1.70 21.37
CA ALA A 425 -17.36 -2.25 21.25
C ALA A 425 -16.61 -1.68 20.04
N THR A 426 -17.29 -1.42 18.93
CA THR A 426 -16.68 -0.77 17.75
C THR A 426 -16.32 0.67 18.01
N ALA A 427 -17.22 1.43 18.63
CA ALA A 427 -16.91 2.80 19.03
C ALA A 427 -15.67 2.86 19.93
N HIS A 428 -15.55 1.92 20.89
CA HIS A 428 -14.38 1.80 21.77
C HIS A 428 -13.11 1.39 21.01
N PHE A 429 -13.19 0.32 20.22
CA PHE A 429 -12.06 -0.23 19.47
C PHE A 429 -11.45 0.79 18.49
N ILE A 430 -12.29 1.45 17.68
CA ILE A 430 -11.84 2.48 16.74
C ILE A 430 -11.25 3.68 17.48
N SER A 431 -11.91 4.14 18.54
CA SER A 431 -11.40 5.25 19.36
C SER A 431 -10.06 4.92 20.02
N LYS A 432 -9.87 3.69 20.50
CA LYS A 432 -8.60 3.21 21.05
C LYS A 432 -7.50 3.22 20.00
N LYS A 433 -7.77 2.74 18.79
CA LYS A 433 -6.78 2.75 17.69
C LYS A 433 -6.41 4.19 17.26
N LEU A 434 -7.37 5.11 17.22
CA LEU A 434 -7.11 6.52 16.93
C LEU A 434 -6.29 7.19 18.05
N ALA A 435 -6.69 7.03 19.31
CA ALA A 435 -5.92 7.54 20.45
C ALA A 435 -4.49 6.97 20.46
N MET A 436 -4.33 5.68 20.12
CA MET A 436 -3.02 5.04 19.99
C MET A 436 -2.18 5.67 18.86
N ARG A 437 -2.81 6.05 17.74
CA ARG A 437 -2.12 6.65 16.59
C ARG A 437 -1.66 8.08 16.87
N PHE A 438 -2.42 8.85 17.64
CA PHE A 438 -2.25 10.30 17.76
C PHE A 438 -1.76 10.78 19.14
N VAL A 439 -1.91 10.01 20.21
CA VAL A 439 -1.55 10.45 21.58
C VAL A 439 -0.35 9.67 22.11
N SER A 440 -0.50 8.37 22.37
CA SER A 440 0.54 7.53 22.98
C SER A 440 0.37 6.07 22.56
N ASP A 441 1.36 5.20 22.80
CA ASP A 441 1.20 3.75 22.53
C ASP A 441 0.14 3.10 23.43
N ASP A 442 -0.02 3.65 24.64
CA ASP A 442 -0.93 3.18 25.68
C ASP A 442 -1.83 4.35 26.12
N PRO A 443 -2.86 4.72 25.32
CA PRO A 443 -3.71 5.87 25.61
C PRO A 443 -4.57 5.63 26.88
N PRO A 444 -4.77 6.64 27.74
CA PRO A 444 -5.63 6.50 28.92
C PRO A 444 -7.06 6.10 28.55
N GLU A 445 -7.62 5.17 29.30
CA GLU A 445 -8.99 4.67 29.07
C GLU A 445 -10.04 5.78 29.17
N SER A 446 -9.82 6.81 30.01
CA SER A 446 -10.68 7.99 30.10
C SER A 446 -10.82 8.74 28.78
N LEU A 447 -9.72 8.89 28.03
CA LEU A 447 -9.72 9.50 26.71
C LEU A 447 -10.49 8.63 25.72
N VAL A 448 -10.18 7.34 25.70
CA VAL A 448 -10.83 6.37 24.80
C VAL A 448 -12.34 6.36 25.01
N GLN A 449 -12.82 6.40 26.26
CA GLN A 449 -14.24 6.44 26.58
C GLN A 449 -14.92 7.74 26.11
N ARG A 450 -14.26 8.89 26.25
CA ARG A 450 -14.80 10.17 25.73
C ARG A 450 -14.91 10.16 24.20
N MET A 451 -13.86 9.71 23.52
CA MET A 451 -13.87 9.55 22.06
C MET A 451 -14.94 8.56 21.60
N ALA A 452 -15.08 7.41 22.29
CA ALA A 452 -16.09 6.39 21.97
C ALA A 452 -17.52 6.90 22.21
N LYS A 453 -17.72 7.77 23.21
CA LYS A 453 -18.99 8.46 23.40
C LYS A 453 -19.30 9.38 22.23
N THR A 454 -18.35 10.23 21.82
CA THR A 454 -18.52 11.09 20.63
C THR A 454 -18.80 10.27 19.38
N PHE A 455 -18.07 9.16 19.18
CA PHE A 455 -18.29 8.26 18.06
C PHE A 455 -19.75 7.79 17.99
N ARG A 456 -20.36 7.39 19.12
CA ARG A 456 -21.77 6.96 19.14
C ARG A 456 -22.73 8.14 18.95
N ASP A 457 -22.48 9.26 19.63
CA ASP A 457 -23.37 10.43 19.61
C ASP A 457 -23.37 11.14 18.24
N LYS A 458 -22.28 10.98 17.46
CA LYS A 458 -22.06 11.62 16.16
C LYS A 458 -22.08 10.63 15.01
N ASP A 459 -22.72 9.47 15.19
CA ASP A 459 -22.96 8.51 14.11
C ASP A 459 -21.67 8.04 13.41
N GLY A 460 -20.60 7.88 14.18
CA GLY A 460 -19.27 7.46 13.72
C GLY A 460 -18.52 8.52 12.91
N ASP A 461 -18.86 9.80 12.98
CA ASP A 461 -18.14 10.88 12.31
C ASP A 461 -16.71 11.03 12.87
N ILE A 462 -15.73 10.71 12.04
CA ILE A 462 -14.32 10.71 12.44
C ILE A 462 -13.80 12.12 12.71
N ARG A 463 -14.34 13.17 12.07
CA ARG A 463 -13.93 14.56 12.37
C ARG A 463 -14.26 14.92 13.81
N GLU A 464 -15.47 14.59 14.25
CA GLU A 464 -15.92 14.88 15.61
C GLU A 464 -15.13 14.11 16.66
N VAL A 465 -14.77 12.85 16.35
CA VAL A 465 -13.93 12.02 17.22
C VAL A 465 -12.52 12.60 17.34
N LEU A 466 -11.93 13.06 16.22
CA LEU A 466 -10.63 13.73 16.22
C LEU A 466 -10.66 15.07 16.97
N ARG A 467 -11.73 15.86 16.86
CA ARG A 467 -11.94 17.07 17.67
C ARG A 467 -11.95 16.76 19.16
N THR A 468 -12.70 15.73 19.57
CA THR A 468 -12.77 15.30 20.99
C THR A 468 -11.39 14.92 21.54
N MET A 469 -10.55 14.29 20.72
CA MET A 469 -9.18 13.97 21.07
C MET A 469 -8.29 15.21 21.11
N TYR A 470 -8.38 16.08 20.11
CA TYR A 470 -7.62 17.33 20.04
C TYR A 470 -7.89 18.25 21.22
N ASP A 471 -9.15 18.38 21.65
CA ASP A 471 -9.56 19.21 22.79
C ASP A 471 -9.23 18.58 24.16
N SER A 472 -8.68 17.36 24.18
CA SER A 472 -8.45 16.62 25.40
C SER A 472 -7.15 17.06 26.11
N PRO A 473 -7.12 17.05 27.46
CA PRO A 473 -5.90 17.38 28.20
C PRO A 473 -4.77 16.37 27.94
N GLU A 474 -5.10 15.09 27.67
CA GLU A 474 -4.13 14.04 27.38
C GLU A 474 -3.39 14.26 26.05
N PHE A 475 -4.03 14.86 25.05
CA PHE A 475 -3.35 15.22 23.80
C PHE A 475 -2.30 16.30 24.04
N TRP A 476 -2.60 17.30 24.87
CA TRP A 476 -1.70 18.41 25.18
C TRP A 476 -0.76 18.19 26.37
N ALA A 477 -0.77 16.98 26.94
CA ALA A 477 0.03 16.65 28.11
C ALA A 477 1.53 16.66 27.76
N PRO A 478 2.42 17.17 28.64
CA PRO A 478 3.87 17.12 28.42
C PRO A 478 4.39 15.72 28.06
N GLU A 479 3.80 14.68 28.63
CA GLU A 479 4.13 13.27 28.41
C GLU A 479 3.75 12.79 27.01
N ALA A 480 2.81 13.47 26.34
CA ALA A 480 2.42 13.19 24.96
C ALA A 480 3.37 13.84 23.94
N TYR A 481 4.26 14.76 24.33
CA TYR A 481 5.21 15.37 23.41
C TYR A 481 6.40 14.44 23.11
N ARG A 482 6.64 14.14 21.82
CA ARG A 482 7.69 13.20 21.37
C ARG A 482 7.61 11.82 22.05
N ALA A 483 6.40 11.43 22.46
CA ALA A 483 6.13 10.18 23.15
C ALA A 483 6.21 8.94 22.26
N LYS A 484 5.98 9.10 20.94
CA LYS A 484 5.90 7.99 20.01
C LYS A 484 7.15 7.89 19.16
N VAL A 485 7.51 6.67 18.77
CA VAL A 485 8.53 6.43 17.75
C VAL A 485 7.88 6.42 16.38
N LYS A 486 8.49 7.11 15.42
CA LYS A 486 8.05 7.13 14.02
C LYS A 486 8.11 5.71 13.44
N THR A 487 7.06 5.30 12.71
CA THR A 487 7.14 4.11 11.83
C THR A 487 8.17 4.35 10.71
N PRO A 488 8.64 3.32 9.98
CA PRO A 488 9.52 3.54 8.84
C PRO A 488 8.97 4.52 7.80
N LEU A 489 7.66 4.46 7.49
CA LEU A 489 7.02 5.42 6.59
C LEU A 489 7.11 6.85 7.13
N GLU A 490 6.73 7.04 8.40
CA GLU A 490 6.77 8.35 9.06
C GLU A 490 8.20 8.90 9.10
N PHE A 491 9.20 8.07 9.40
CA PHE A 491 10.60 8.49 9.48
C PHE A 491 11.18 8.89 8.12
N VAL A 492 10.95 8.07 7.09
CA VAL A 492 11.46 8.36 5.72
C VAL A 492 10.81 9.62 5.17
N VAL A 493 9.48 9.75 5.30
CA VAL A 493 8.75 10.93 4.81
C VAL A 493 9.12 12.16 5.62
N SER A 494 9.21 12.08 6.95
CA SER A 494 9.56 13.23 7.79
C SER A 494 10.96 13.76 7.48
N ALA A 495 11.93 12.88 7.20
CA ALA A 495 13.28 13.29 6.84
C ALA A 495 13.32 14.07 5.52
N VAL A 496 12.60 13.60 4.50
CA VAL A 496 12.48 14.28 3.20
C VAL A 496 11.75 15.62 3.36
N ARG A 497 10.70 15.66 4.18
CA ARG A 497 9.93 16.87 4.46
C ARG A 497 10.75 17.91 5.23
N ALA A 498 11.40 17.52 6.32
CA ALA A 498 12.20 18.42 7.16
C ALA A 498 13.43 18.98 6.40
N SER A 499 14.05 18.16 5.55
CA SER A 499 15.18 18.60 4.72
C SER A 499 14.78 19.54 3.57
N GLY A 500 13.50 19.56 3.18
CA GLY A 500 13.06 20.27 1.98
C GLY A 500 13.61 19.66 0.68
N ALA A 501 13.96 18.37 0.70
CA ALA A 501 14.53 17.69 -0.46
C ALA A 501 13.52 17.64 -1.63
N ASP A 502 13.99 17.94 -2.85
CA ASP A 502 13.18 17.74 -4.05
C ASP A 502 13.28 16.30 -4.53
N VAL A 503 12.13 15.70 -4.82
CA VAL A 503 11.97 14.29 -5.17
C VAL A 503 11.44 14.23 -6.60
N ALA A 504 12.37 14.02 -7.53
CA ALA A 504 12.07 13.70 -8.92
C ALA A 504 11.73 12.21 -9.11
N ASN A 505 12.32 11.33 -8.29
CA ASN A 505 12.08 9.89 -8.33
C ASN A 505 11.87 9.32 -6.91
N PRO A 506 10.64 8.91 -6.54
CA PRO A 506 10.37 8.34 -5.21
C PRO A 506 10.85 6.90 -5.02
N GLN A 507 11.25 6.17 -6.08
CA GLN A 507 11.55 4.74 -6.01
C GLN A 507 12.66 4.38 -4.99
N PRO A 508 13.75 5.16 -4.81
CA PRO A 508 14.74 4.87 -3.78
C PRO A 508 14.17 4.92 -2.35
N LEU A 509 13.16 5.76 -2.10
CA LEU A 509 12.46 5.81 -0.81
C LEU A 509 11.61 4.56 -0.60
N VAL A 510 10.92 4.07 -1.64
CA VAL A 510 10.18 2.79 -1.59
C VAL A 510 11.12 1.65 -1.21
N ASN A 511 12.29 1.59 -1.83
CA ASN A 511 13.31 0.57 -1.53
C ASN A 511 13.81 0.70 -0.08
N GLN A 512 13.92 1.92 0.44
CA GLN A 512 14.32 2.14 1.83
C GLN A 512 13.26 1.65 2.81
N LEU A 513 11.97 1.86 2.53
CA LEU A 513 10.89 1.33 3.35
C LEU A 513 10.92 -0.19 3.43
N GLN A 514 11.21 -0.87 2.31
CA GLN A 514 11.41 -2.32 2.30
C GLN A 514 12.59 -2.74 3.19
N LYS A 515 13.73 -2.05 3.13
CA LYS A 515 14.90 -2.33 3.98
C LYS A 515 14.61 -2.11 5.48
N LEU A 516 13.74 -1.15 5.78
CA LEU A 516 13.30 -0.85 7.15
C LEU A 516 12.16 -1.76 7.63
N GLY A 517 11.73 -2.74 6.83
CA GLY A 517 10.73 -3.74 7.23
C GLY A 517 9.26 -3.31 7.03
N MET A 518 9.00 -2.22 6.32
CA MET A 518 7.64 -1.73 6.04
C MET A 518 7.41 -1.50 4.54
N PRO A 519 7.48 -2.55 3.69
CA PRO A 519 7.14 -2.41 2.28
C PRO A 519 5.72 -1.86 2.12
N LEU A 520 5.54 -0.83 1.28
CA LEU A 520 4.22 -0.24 1.03
C LEU A 520 3.25 -1.29 0.48
N TYR A 521 2.07 -1.38 1.10
CA TYR A 521 1.03 -2.38 0.80
C TYR A 521 1.51 -3.85 0.92
N GLY A 522 2.64 -4.07 1.60
CA GLY A 522 3.33 -5.35 1.66
C GLY A 522 3.05 -6.17 2.93
N MET A 523 2.16 -5.73 3.81
CA MET A 523 1.79 -6.50 5.00
C MET A 523 0.90 -7.67 4.62
N GLN A 524 1.37 -8.89 4.89
CA GLN A 524 0.68 -10.12 4.53
C GLN A 524 -0.55 -10.43 5.39
N PRO A 525 -0.52 -10.34 6.73
CA PRO A 525 -1.69 -10.59 7.56
C PRO A 525 -2.68 -9.40 7.54
N PRO A 526 -3.98 -9.65 7.73
CA PRO A 526 -5.03 -8.61 7.70
C PRO A 526 -4.93 -7.63 8.88
N THR A 527 -4.12 -7.93 9.89
CA THR A 527 -3.89 -7.07 11.07
C THR A 527 -3.24 -5.73 10.75
N GLY A 528 -2.58 -5.59 9.59
CA GLY A 528 -1.77 -4.43 9.25
C GLY A 528 -0.45 -4.37 10.04
N TYR A 529 0.32 -3.33 9.78
CA TYR A 529 1.55 -2.99 10.49
C TYR A 529 1.25 -2.47 11.91
N SER A 530 2.12 -2.78 12.86
CA SER A 530 2.03 -2.25 14.22
C SER A 530 2.25 -0.73 14.25
N MET A 531 1.46 -0.02 15.07
CA MET A 531 1.63 1.41 15.34
C MET A 531 2.38 1.69 16.66
N ARG A 532 2.86 0.64 17.32
CA ARG A 532 3.62 0.70 18.59
C ARG A 532 5.11 0.79 18.33
N ALA A 533 5.82 1.44 19.25
CA ALA A 533 7.26 1.68 19.15
C ALA A 533 8.09 0.39 19.23
N ASP A 534 7.69 -0.56 20.06
CA ASP A 534 8.38 -1.84 20.27
C ASP A 534 8.63 -2.64 18.98
N ALA A 535 7.72 -2.55 18.01
CA ALA A 535 7.86 -3.18 16.69
C ALA A 535 8.98 -2.54 15.82
N TRP A 536 9.37 -1.30 16.11
CA TRP A 536 10.24 -0.49 15.25
C TRP A 536 11.55 -0.06 15.92
N VAL A 537 11.73 -0.39 17.20
CA VAL A 537 12.93 -0.07 17.98
C VAL A 537 13.76 -1.33 18.20
N ASN A 538 14.78 -1.51 17.37
CA ASN A 538 15.84 -2.50 17.57
C ASN A 538 17.15 -2.01 16.95
N SER A 539 18.28 -2.59 17.33
CA SER A 539 19.61 -2.12 16.92
C SER A 539 19.80 -2.06 15.40
N ALA A 540 19.25 -3.02 14.66
CA ALA A 540 19.31 -3.04 13.20
C ALA A 540 18.47 -1.93 12.56
N ALA A 541 17.26 -1.69 13.08
CA ALA A 541 16.38 -0.61 12.63
C ALA A 541 17.01 0.76 12.86
N LEU A 542 17.60 1.00 14.03
CA LEU A 542 18.28 2.26 14.36
C LEU A 542 19.47 2.53 13.42
N LEU A 543 20.30 1.51 13.16
CA LEU A 543 21.43 1.62 12.24
C LEU A 543 20.97 1.94 10.80
N ASN A 544 19.93 1.25 10.32
CA ASN A 544 19.39 1.49 8.98
C ASN A 544 18.75 2.88 8.82
N ARG A 545 18.17 3.43 9.89
CA ARG A 545 17.65 4.81 9.94
C ARG A 545 18.77 5.84 9.86
N MET A 546 19.85 5.64 10.64
CA MET A 546 21.04 6.48 10.57
C MET A 546 21.69 6.45 9.18
N ASN A 547 21.85 5.26 8.60
CA ASN A 547 22.38 5.09 7.25
C ASN A 547 21.52 5.82 6.19
N PHE A 548 20.20 5.82 6.36
CA PHE A 548 19.31 6.59 5.49
C PHE A 548 19.50 8.09 5.65
N GLY A 549 19.57 8.61 6.88
CA GLY A 549 19.84 10.03 7.14
C GLY A 549 21.14 10.50 6.49
N LEU A 550 22.21 9.72 6.63
CA LEU A 550 23.50 9.97 5.99
C LEU A 550 23.43 9.87 4.45
N ALA A 551 22.66 8.93 3.90
CA ALA A 551 22.49 8.79 2.46
C ALA A 551 21.70 9.96 1.86
N LEU A 552 20.66 10.43 2.55
CA LEU A 552 19.85 11.58 2.15
C LEU A 552 20.69 12.86 2.19
N ALA A 553 21.35 13.15 3.32
CA ALA A 553 22.22 14.32 3.47
C ALA A 553 23.44 14.30 2.54
N GLY A 554 23.93 13.10 2.24
CA GLY A 554 25.05 12.89 1.33
C GLY A 554 24.72 13.06 -0.16
N GLY A 555 23.43 13.19 -0.53
CA GLY A 555 22.99 13.18 -1.93
C GLY A 555 23.20 11.83 -2.62
N LYS A 556 23.19 10.73 -1.86
CA LYS A 556 23.45 9.36 -2.36
C LYS A 556 22.19 8.64 -2.86
N LEU A 557 21.03 9.29 -2.81
CA LEU A 557 19.75 8.76 -3.27
C LEU A 557 19.42 9.34 -4.66
N PRO A 558 19.43 8.52 -5.74
CA PRO A 558 19.18 9.01 -7.09
C PRO A 558 17.81 9.69 -7.24
N GLY A 559 17.77 10.85 -7.91
CA GLY A 559 16.52 11.58 -8.12
C GLY A 559 15.94 12.24 -6.86
N ILE A 560 16.72 12.31 -5.77
CA ILE A 560 16.40 13.05 -4.55
C ILE A 560 17.51 14.04 -4.29
N GLN A 561 17.18 15.33 -4.36
CA GLN A 561 18.14 16.40 -4.25
C GLN A 561 17.90 17.18 -2.98
N TRP A 562 18.93 17.24 -2.13
CA TRP A 562 18.98 18.14 -1.00
C TRP A 562 20.35 18.80 -0.99
N ASN A 563 20.36 20.12 -0.98
CA ASN A 563 21.56 20.89 -0.69
C ASN A 563 21.44 21.42 0.75
N PRO A 564 22.01 20.71 1.74
CA PRO A 564 21.99 21.18 3.13
C PRO A 564 22.86 22.44 3.23
N THR A 565 22.23 23.61 3.06
CA THR A 565 22.86 24.90 3.26
C THR A 565 22.36 25.52 4.55
N VAL A 566 23.27 26.16 5.26
CA VAL A 566 22.93 27.05 6.37
C VAL A 566 22.48 28.40 5.78
N ASP A 567 21.66 29.17 6.51
CA ASP A 567 21.18 30.48 6.07
C ASP A 567 22.30 31.31 5.43
N GLN A 568 22.11 31.69 4.15
CA GLN A 568 23.12 32.43 3.38
C GLN A 568 23.36 33.82 3.97
N ASN A 569 22.40 34.36 4.74
CA ASN A 569 22.52 35.68 5.37
C ASN A 569 23.37 35.65 6.65
N GLN A 570 23.60 34.47 7.23
CA GLN A 570 24.41 34.30 8.43
C GLN A 570 25.17 32.97 8.39
N PRO A 571 26.21 32.86 7.55
CA PRO A 571 26.98 31.63 7.42
C PRO A 571 27.66 31.30 8.76
N PRO A 572 27.68 30.03 9.18
CA PRO A 572 28.27 29.63 10.43
C PRO A 572 29.79 29.79 10.36
N GLY A 573 30.39 30.41 11.38
CA GLY A 573 31.84 30.61 11.45
C GLY A 573 32.63 29.32 11.69
N ASP A 574 31.98 28.28 12.23
CA ASP A 574 32.59 27.00 12.60
C ASP A 574 31.58 25.82 12.57
N ALA A 575 32.02 24.62 12.99
CA ALA A 575 31.18 23.42 13.05
C ALA A 575 30.09 23.48 14.12
N ALA A 576 30.33 24.20 15.22
CA ALA A 576 29.36 24.34 16.31
C ALA A 576 28.19 25.23 15.91
N GLY A 577 28.44 26.36 15.25
CA GLY A 577 27.40 27.22 14.70
C GLY A 577 26.60 26.53 13.60
N ALA A 578 27.25 25.69 12.80
CA ALA A 578 26.55 24.88 11.80
C ALA A 578 25.63 23.83 12.42
N LEU A 579 26.10 23.14 13.46
CA LEU A 579 25.28 22.21 14.24
C LEU A 579 24.06 22.91 14.81
N ALA A 580 24.24 24.05 15.49
CA ALA A 580 23.13 24.83 16.05
C ALA A 580 22.09 25.20 14.98
N ASN A 581 22.53 25.64 13.80
CA ASN A 581 21.60 26.02 12.73
C ASN A 581 20.82 24.81 12.18
N PHE A 582 21.45 23.63 12.06
CA PHE A 582 20.71 22.41 11.68
C PHE A 582 19.83 21.87 12.81
N GLU A 583 20.22 22.02 14.07
CA GLU A 583 19.36 21.69 15.22
C GLU A 583 18.07 22.53 15.16
N THR A 584 18.18 23.82 14.85
CA THR A 584 17.01 24.69 14.61
C THR A 584 16.22 24.24 13.37
N ALA A 585 16.89 23.98 12.24
CA ALA A 585 16.19 23.69 10.98
C ALA A 585 15.52 22.32 10.92
N LEU A 586 16.07 21.29 11.59
CA LEU A 586 15.59 19.90 11.50
C LEU A 586 14.85 19.44 12.77
N LEU A 587 15.12 20.07 13.91
CA LEU A 587 14.64 19.65 15.23
C LEU A 587 14.12 20.82 16.08
N ASP A 588 13.96 22.00 15.48
CA ASP A 588 13.43 23.21 16.10
C ASP A 588 14.21 23.65 17.35
N GLY A 589 15.50 23.32 17.40
CA GLY A 589 16.41 23.64 18.52
C GLY A 589 16.17 22.78 19.77
N ASP A 590 15.21 21.87 19.72
CA ASP A 590 14.86 20.97 20.81
C ASP A 590 15.71 19.69 20.73
N VAL A 591 17.01 19.84 20.98
CA VAL A 591 18.00 18.74 20.96
C VAL A 591 18.64 18.60 22.34
N SER A 592 18.78 17.36 22.82
CA SER A 592 19.39 17.14 24.13
C SER A 592 20.87 17.54 24.13
N LYS A 593 21.36 18.03 25.28
CA LYS A 593 22.79 18.33 25.47
C LYS A 593 23.69 17.14 25.15
N GLN A 594 23.21 15.92 25.40
CA GLN A 594 23.92 14.69 25.11
C GLN A 594 24.03 14.45 23.60
N THR A 595 22.93 14.57 22.84
CA THR A 595 22.94 14.45 21.38
C THR A 595 23.85 15.52 20.77
N HIS A 596 23.69 16.78 21.20
CA HIS A 596 24.54 17.89 20.76
C HIS A 596 26.03 17.59 20.96
N ALA A 597 26.43 17.23 22.18
CA ALA A 597 27.82 16.93 22.51
C ALA A 597 28.35 15.71 21.73
N THR A 598 27.52 14.68 21.53
CA THR A 598 27.90 13.47 20.78
C THR A 598 28.20 13.80 19.32
N ILE A 599 27.32 14.57 18.67
CA ILE A 599 27.53 14.98 17.27
C ILE A 599 28.75 15.89 17.17
N LEU A 600 28.88 16.88 18.06
CA LEU A 600 30.01 17.81 18.07
C LEU A 600 31.36 17.07 18.23
N ASN A 601 31.43 16.08 19.14
CA ASN A 601 32.62 15.24 19.31
C ASN A 601 32.94 14.43 18.04
N GLN A 602 31.92 13.91 17.37
CA GLN A 602 32.11 13.13 16.14
C GLN A 602 32.58 13.99 14.95
N LEU A 603 32.24 15.28 14.92
CA LEU A 603 32.75 16.23 13.92
C LEU A 603 34.22 16.58 14.14
N ASN A 604 34.67 16.52 15.40
CA ASN A 604 36.06 16.81 15.78
C ASN A 604 36.99 15.58 15.65
N ASP A 605 36.46 14.38 15.38
CA ASP A 605 37.24 13.15 15.21
C ASP A 605 37.80 13.04 13.76
N PRO A 606 39.13 13.08 13.55
CA PRO A 606 39.75 12.95 12.24
C PRO A 606 39.44 11.63 11.51
N GLN A 607 39.16 10.54 12.25
CA GLN A 607 38.85 9.24 11.65
C GLN A 607 37.38 9.10 11.25
N ALA A 608 36.47 9.88 11.84
CA ALA A 608 35.04 9.83 11.52
C ALA A 608 34.74 10.32 10.09
N ALA A 609 35.51 11.29 9.60
CA ALA A 609 35.44 11.75 8.21
C ALA A 609 35.81 10.65 7.20
N MET A 610 36.84 9.84 7.51
CA MET A 610 37.30 8.72 6.67
C MET A 610 36.33 7.53 6.68
N ARG A 611 35.76 7.15 7.84
CA ARG A 611 34.85 5.99 7.95
C ARG A 611 33.53 6.17 7.18
N ASN A 612 33.09 7.40 6.98
CA ASN A 612 31.79 7.71 6.36
C ASN A 612 31.83 7.95 4.84
N ASN A 613 32.99 7.72 4.18
CA ASN A 613 33.20 7.99 2.75
C ASN A 613 32.74 9.41 2.35
N VAL A 614 33.15 10.40 3.13
CA VAL A 614 32.93 11.82 2.82
C VAL A 614 34.30 12.45 2.56
N PRO A 615 34.50 13.18 1.44
CA PRO A 615 35.79 13.80 1.15
C PRO A 615 36.23 14.68 2.33
N ALA A 616 37.44 14.45 2.83
CA ALA A 616 38.09 15.33 3.80
C ALA A 616 38.53 16.61 3.09
N ALA A 617 37.58 17.46 2.71
CA ALA A 617 37.86 18.81 2.26
C ALA A 617 37.82 19.73 3.48
N GLN A 618 38.84 20.57 3.63
CA GLN A 618 38.95 21.59 4.67
C GLN A 618 37.67 22.45 4.69
N GLY A 619 36.88 22.33 5.76
CA GLY A 619 35.60 23.04 5.95
C GLY A 619 34.60 22.24 6.79
N THR A 620 33.60 22.93 7.36
CA THR A 620 32.52 22.30 8.13
C THR A 620 31.71 21.33 7.26
N ASN A 621 31.65 20.05 7.67
CA ASN A 621 30.95 19.01 6.90
C ASN A 621 29.44 19.00 7.17
N PHE A 622 28.73 19.98 6.58
CA PHE A 622 27.28 20.16 6.74
C PHE A 622 26.44 18.90 6.46
N ARG A 623 26.85 18.10 5.48
CA ARG A 623 26.16 16.85 5.12
C ARG A 623 26.24 15.80 6.24
N LEU A 624 27.41 15.69 6.90
CA LEU A 624 27.58 14.79 8.03
C LEU A 624 26.73 15.24 9.22
N ILE A 625 26.75 16.54 9.56
CA ILE A 625 25.93 17.12 10.64
C ILE A 625 24.46 16.80 10.42
N ALA A 626 23.94 17.14 9.24
CA ALA A 626 22.54 16.98 8.92
C ALA A 626 22.12 15.50 8.92
N GLY A 627 22.97 14.61 8.39
CA GLY A 627 22.71 13.17 8.39
C GLY A 627 22.72 12.54 9.79
N LEU A 628 23.61 12.98 10.69
CA LEU A 628 23.65 12.54 12.08
C LEU A 628 22.43 13.03 12.87
N LEU A 629 21.99 14.28 12.65
CA LEU A 629 20.77 14.82 13.27
C LEU A 629 19.51 14.06 12.81
N LEU A 630 19.39 13.73 11.53
CA LEU A 630 18.29 12.87 11.04
C LEU A 630 18.31 11.47 11.65
N GLY A 631 19.49 10.96 12.04
CA GLY A 631 19.65 9.69 12.75
C GLY A 631 19.40 9.75 14.26
N SER A 632 19.30 10.96 14.85
CA SER A 632 19.23 11.17 16.29
C SER A 632 17.97 10.56 16.95
N PRO A 633 18.03 10.21 18.25
CA PRO A 633 16.85 9.77 19.00
C PRO A 633 15.68 10.77 18.94
N GLU A 634 15.98 12.07 18.95
CA GLU A 634 15.00 13.15 18.86
C GLU A 634 14.25 13.13 17.52
N PHE A 635 14.97 12.99 16.39
CA PHE A 635 14.33 12.94 15.07
C PHE A 635 13.49 11.68 14.88
N GLN A 636 13.83 10.58 15.56
CA GLN A 636 13.08 9.34 15.47
C GLN A 636 11.75 9.36 16.22
N ARG A 637 11.49 10.41 17.03
CA ARG A 637 10.28 10.54 17.84
C ARG A 637 9.32 11.58 17.27
N ARG A 638 8.06 11.48 17.65
CA ARG A 638 6.99 12.43 17.30
C ARG A 638 5.95 12.52 18.40
#